data_AF-D6GQS7-F1
#
_entry.id   AF-D6GQS7-F1
#
_cell.length_a   1.000
_cell.length_b   1.000
_cell.length_c   1.000
_cell.angle_alpha   90.00
_cell.angle_beta   90.00
_cell.angle_gamma   90.00
#
_symmetry.space_group_name_H-M   'P 1'
#
loop_
_entity.id
_entity.type
_entity.pdbx_description
1 polymer ?
#
loop_
_entity_poly.entity_id
_entity_poly.type
_entity_poly.pdbx_seq_one_letter_code
_entity_poly.pdbx_strand_id
1 'polypeptide(L)'
;MPNKEYKNYLEHEICVKFADGILEHSQEWQWFIDYIEDNFDLSDIDDFFDFQNRRGNLIPVLSNFLHMLDVCDTDFHSETLLLQEIYLIAKYYVGVVERVNCSSKIKTEFCKILFVLVWLTKLENSDNNSKYIVDYRILDQRNFHQAINMGSFEYDKEEIFIYLEEITIRGFEEVKQNIKDNLNKVNYDVTEHFFEKYSDNLVSVNCFSYQSLDRDAKLTWQEHTLLDMLQISINNGQISPMFSIGSSSVPDYLKWSPQLVKGIKEYFNHRIADFVIESINFVVNKNPPSLETIETHCKLLAEAIKNSDNYHKIRMFSSFEIIALLFKEGVMNKVEKTEDIKKFYKIIHSVTSINLLLVLRQFFPLSRSQLRSIKNYIENQYKGISLIKDIESLIQYLQNSDIARYINQECYDEMKRKFFELMKGIQDSSVSILFYQAVMFLLDVNQTNQNLDKRVVKRDVIYLQEYWQENIYPEQEKNLQEFKYSAEIPTTEVEGFNDTVMNNPILLANICIIFKVKDMIPVMEETSKNPLNFMCDKIILSPIFPIKNIEINFEKHEIDNILKSQVEKILKEYGYKFLNDIDSKIYVSAIHEKYRENANIFITMFNREEELYSLLEELLDRSLIPYEKNVSLGHLTQLFPLLEIEIRHLGKMFGIVPFKENREEYFKFKDPSSILRELIDKIYQELDSFESAPELLFVYHFMYNSNSFNIRNECVHGRDYIEGYRLSFGFKVTLLALYMIVYRITLIQSAISKNEDN
;
A
#
# COMPACT_ATOMS: atom_id res chain seq x y z
N MET A 1 -19.10 14.51 41.18
CA MET A 1 -18.67 15.14 39.93
C MET A 1 -18.86 14.10 38.83
N PRO A 2 -19.37 14.46 37.63
CA PRO A 2 -19.41 13.49 36.54
C PRO A 2 -17.98 13.00 36.28
N ASN A 3 -17.78 11.69 36.15
CA ASN A 3 -16.48 11.11 35.79
C ASN A 3 -16.03 11.78 34.49
N LYS A 4 -14.95 12.59 34.55
CA LYS A 4 -14.31 13.12 33.35
C LYS A 4 -13.79 11.91 32.58
N GLU A 5 -14.38 11.63 31.43
CA GLU A 5 -13.97 10.52 30.59
C GLU A 5 -12.75 10.97 29.77
N TYR A 6 -11.58 10.45 30.10
CA TYR A 6 -10.33 10.77 29.42
C TYR A 6 -10.18 9.94 28.15
N LYS A 7 -9.69 10.56 27.07
CA LYS A 7 -9.42 9.85 25.82
C LYS A 7 -8.20 8.93 25.97
N ASN A 8 -7.14 9.40 26.63
CA ASN A 8 -5.87 8.69 26.81
C ASN A 8 -5.14 8.30 25.50
N TYR A 9 -5.42 8.99 24.40
CA TYR A 9 -4.69 8.88 23.13
C TYR A 9 -4.65 10.21 22.40
N LEU A 10 -3.75 10.35 21.43
CA LEU A 10 -3.67 11.50 20.53
C LEU A 10 -4.54 11.26 19.29
N GLU A 11 -5.40 12.21 18.95
CA GLU A 11 -6.14 12.18 17.69
C GLU A 11 -5.20 12.46 16.51
N HIS A 12 -5.57 12.00 15.30
CA HIS A 12 -4.74 12.14 14.09
C HIS A 12 -4.31 13.58 13.84
N GLU A 13 -5.23 14.54 13.95
CA GLU A 13 -4.93 15.96 13.75
C GLU A 13 -3.90 16.50 14.75
N ILE A 14 -3.91 15.99 15.99
CA ILE A 14 -2.95 16.34 17.03
C ILE A 14 -1.58 15.71 16.75
N CYS A 15 -1.56 14.45 16.30
CA CYS A 15 -0.32 13.79 15.85
C CYS A 15 0.31 14.55 14.67
N VAL A 16 -0.49 14.98 13.69
CA VAL A 16 -0.02 15.78 12.55
C VAL A 16 0.53 17.11 13.00
N LYS A 17 -0.21 17.86 13.84
CA LYS A 17 0.25 19.14 14.39
C LYS A 17 1.54 18.99 15.19
N PHE A 18 1.66 17.92 15.97
CA PHE A 18 2.88 17.61 16.72
C PHE A 18 4.06 17.36 15.78
N ALA A 19 3.92 16.47 14.80
CA ALA A 19 4.97 16.16 13.84
C ALA A 19 5.40 17.37 13.00
N ASP A 20 4.45 18.17 12.51
CA ASP A 20 4.73 19.42 11.79
C ASP A 20 5.51 20.40 12.69
N GLY A 21 5.12 20.53 13.97
CA GLY A 21 5.85 21.36 14.93
C GLY A 21 7.30 20.92 15.18
N ILE A 22 7.57 19.61 15.17
CA ILE A 22 8.94 19.08 15.29
C ILE A 22 9.75 19.44 14.04
N LEU A 23 9.19 19.23 12.84
CA LEU A 23 9.88 19.53 11.57
C LEU A 23 10.17 21.03 11.42
N GLU A 24 9.25 21.89 11.87
CA GLU A 24 9.39 23.35 11.87
C GLU A 24 10.29 23.89 12.99
N HIS A 25 10.79 23.02 13.89
CA HIS A 25 11.57 23.40 15.08
C HIS A 25 10.84 24.43 15.95
N SER A 26 9.53 24.25 16.12
CA SER A 26 8.67 25.14 16.90
C SER A 26 9.20 25.29 18.34
N GLN A 27 9.05 26.49 18.90
CA GLN A 27 9.30 26.76 20.32
C GLN A 27 7.99 26.83 21.12
N GLU A 28 6.84 26.81 20.45
CA GLU A 28 5.52 26.95 21.07
C GLU A 28 4.88 25.57 21.27
N TRP A 29 5.15 24.97 22.43
CA TRP A 29 4.65 23.63 22.78
C TRP A 29 3.62 23.61 23.90
N GLN A 30 3.28 24.76 24.50
CA GLN A 30 2.31 24.83 25.60
C GLN A 30 0.96 24.20 25.21
N TRP A 31 0.52 24.38 23.97
CA TRP A 31 -0.70 23.77 23.46
C TRP A 31 -0.71 22.23 23.58
N PHE A 32 0.45 21.57 23.46
CA PHE A 32 0.56 20.12 23.59
C PHE A 32 0.43 19.70 25.04
N ILE A 33 1.04 20.47 25.96
CA ILE A 33 0.92 20.25 27.39
C ILE A 33 -0.54 20.39 27.84
N ASP A 34 -1.18 21.48 27.46
CA ASP A 34 -2.59 21.76 27.76
C ASP A 34 -3.48 20.62 27.22
N TYR A 35 -3.22 20.13 26.01
CA TYR A 35 -3.95 19.01 25.43
C TYR A 35 -3.81 17.72 26.26
N ILE A 36 -2.59 17.39 26.70
CA ILE A 36 -2.36 16.20 27.54
C ILE A 36 -3.11 16.34 28.88
N GLU A 37 -3.03 17.48 29.54
CA GLU A 37 -3.73 17.72 30.82
C GLU A 37 -5.25 17.64 30.69
N ASP A 38 -5.80 18.05 29.54
CA ASP A 38 -7.23 17.99 29.29
C ASP A 38 -7.75 16.59 28.94
N ASN A 39 -6.92 15.75 28.30
CA ASN A 39 -7.38 14.52 27.65
C ASN A 39 -6.79 13.21 28.23
N PHE A 40 -5.77 13.27 29.08
CA PHE A 40 -5.14 12.10 29.71
C PHE A 40 -5.46 12.00 31.19
N ASP A 41 -5.59 10.78 31.69
CA ASP A 41 -5.63 10.51 33.13
C ASP A 41 -4.21 10.66 33.70
N LEU A 42 -4.01 11.71 34.48
CA LEU A 42 -2.74 12.06 35.12
C LEU A 42 -2.75 11.87 36.65
N SER A 43 -3.66 11.05 37.18
CA SER A 43 -3.61 10.59 38.59
C SER A 43 -2.33 9.81 38.89
N ASP A 44 -1.96 9.54 40.14
CA ASP A 44 -0.86 8.58 40.44
C ASP A 44 -1.38 7.12 40.46
N ILE A 45 -0.51 6.15 40.70
CA ILE A 45 -0.86 4.71 40.76
C ILE A 45 -0.90 4.18 42.19
N ASP A 46 -1.78 3.20 42.44
CA ASP A 46 -1.90 2.54 43.76
C ASP A 46 -1.17 1.18 43.82
N ASP A 47 -1.08 0.48 42.68
CA ASP A 47 -0.33 -0.77 42.57
C ASP A 47 0.43 -0.94 41.24
N PHE A 48 1.23 -2.02 41.14
CA PHE A 48 1.98 -2.32 39.92
C PHE A 48 1.07 -2.69 38.73
N PHE A 49 -0.13 -3.22 38.97
CA PHE A 49 -1.07 -3.53 37.89
C PHE A 49 -1.61 -2.23 37.26
N ASP A 50 -1.86 -1.19 38.07
CA ASP A 50 -2.20 0.15 37.56
C ASP A 50 -1.07 0.75 36.72
N PHE A 51 0.20 0.55 37.11
CA PHE A 51 1.35 0.92 36.28
C PHE A 51 1.29 0.24 34.90
N GLN A 52 1.04 -1.08 34.87
CA GLN A 52 0.96 -1.87 33.63
C GLN A 52 -0.15 -1.39 32.70
N ASN A 53 -1.30 -0.97 33.25
CA ASN A 53 -2.43 -0.47 32.47
C ASN A 53 -2.18 0.94 31.93
N ARG A 54 -1.50 1.81 32.70
CA ARG A 54 -1.33 3.23 32.36
C ARG A 54 -0.09 3.51 31.52
N ARG A 55 0.93 2.65 31.60
CA ARG A 55 2.18 2.83 30.84
C ARG A 55 1.97 2.95 29.33
N GLY A 56 0.97 2.24 28.78
CA GLY A 56 0.65 2.27 27.35
C GLY A 56 0.26 3.65 26.83
N ASN A 57 -0.33 4.48 27.70
CA ASN A 57 -0.79 5.82 27.35
C ASN A 57 0.27 6.89 27.66
N LEU A 58 1.00 6.74 28.77
CA LEU A 58 1.93 7.78 29.26
C LEU A 58 3.35 7.67 28.66
N ILE A 59 3.79 6.50 28.20
CA ILE A 59 5.11 6.36 27.58
C ILE A 59 5.18 6.98 26.17
N PRO A 60 4.12 6.95 25.34
CA PRO A 60 4.03 7.82 24.17
C PRO A 60 4.21 9.31 24.51
N VAL A 61 3.71 9.78 25.65
CA VAL A 61 3.93 11.17 26.10
C VAL A 61 5.41 11.43 26.42
N LEU A 62 6.09 10.49 27.09
CA LEU A 62 7.55 10.54 27.27
C LEU A 62 8.27 10.64 25.91
N SER A 63 7.91 9.78 24.93
CA SER A 63 8.47 9.83 23.57
C SER A 63 8.31 11.20 22.93
N ASN A 64 7.12 11.81 23.05
CA ASN A 64 6.85 13.14 22.53
C ASN A 64 7.72 14.19 23.21
N PHE A 65 7.92 14.12 24.53
CA PHE A 65 8.84 15.02 25.22
C PHE A 65 10.29 14.87 24.78
N LEU A 66 10.75 13.66 24.47
CA LEU A 66 12.09 13.45 23.91
C LEU A 66 12.23 14.18 22.56
N HIS A 67 11.26 14.02 21.66
CA HIS A 67 11.25 14.72 20.38
C HIS A 67 11.17 16.25 20.53
N MET A 68 10.36 16.74 21.48
CA MET A 68 10.31 18.17 21.77
C MET A 68 11.66 18.71 22.25
N LEU A 69 12.37 17.97 23.11
CA LEU A 69 13.69 18.36 23.63
C LEU A 69 14.78 18.38 22.54
N ASP A 70 14.57 17.69 21.41
CA ASP A 70 15.50 17.77 20.26
C ASP A 70 15.42 19.13 19.55
N VAL A 71 14.32 19.86 19.68
CA VAL A 71 14.06 21.11 18.92
C VAL A 71 13.72 22.33 19.79
N CYS A 72 13.42 22.14 21.08
CA CYS A 72 12.96 23.19 21.98
C CYS A 72 13.79 23.24 23.27
N ASP A 73 14.33 24.42 23.57
CA ASP A 73 15.08 24.70 24.81
C ASP A 73 14.22 25.35 25.91
N THR A 74 12.94 25.63 25.60
CA THR A 74 12.05 26.40 26.48
C THR A 74 11.30 25.48 27.44
N ASP A 75 11.35 25.82 28.73
CA ASP A 75 10.52 25.18 29.76
C ASP A 75 9.04 25.55 29.61
N PHE A 76 8.16 24.61 29.88
CA PHE A 76 6.73 24.78 29.82
C PHE A 76 6.07 24.73 31.20
N HIS A 77 4.85 25.27 31.27
CA HIS A 77 4.03 25.21 32.46
C HIS A 77 3.16 23.95 32.43
N SER A 78 3.09 23.21 33.52
CA SER A 78 2.14 22.11 33.72
C SER A 78 1.58 22.24 35.12
N GLU A 79 0.28 22.06 35.28
CA GLU A 79 -0.40 22.06 36.57
C GLU A 79 -0.24 20.71 37.28
N THR A 80 0.10 19.65 36.55
CA THR A 80 0.13 18.28 37.06
C THR A 80 1.53 17.77 37.40
N LEU A 81 1.73 17.35 38.65
CA LEU A 81 3.02 16.84 39.14
C LEU A 81 3.55 15.64 38.31
N LEU A 82 2.68 14.69 37.97
CA LEU A 82 3.06 13.51 37.19
C LEU A 82 3.68 13.91 35.84
N LEU A 83 3.07 14.88 35.14
CA LEU A 83 3.53 15.31 33.82
C LEU A 83 4.87 16.07 33.92
N GLN A 84 5.05 16.90 34.95
CA GLN A 84 6.32 17.55 35.27
C GLN A 84 7.44 16.52 35.50
N GLU A 85 7.14 15.44 36.22
CA GLU A 85 8.11 14.38 36.49
C GLU A 85 8.44 13.55 35.24
N ILE A 86 7.46 13.24 34.38
CA ILE A 86 7.71 12.58 33.08
C ILE A 86 8.63 13.46 32.21
N TYR A 87 8.40 14.77 32.17
CA TYR A 87 9.28 15.69 31.44
C TYR A 87 10.70 15.76 32.05
N LEU A 88 10.81 15.74 33.38
CA LEU A 88 12.11 15.67 34.05
C LEU A 88 12.87 14.38 33.70
N ILE A 89 12.17 13.24 33.63
CA ILE A 89 12.73 11.97 33.17
C ILE A 89 13.19 12.07 31.71
N ALA A 90 12.43 12.75 30.85
CA ALA A 90 12.83 13.03 29.46
C ALA A 90 14.15 13.82 29.40
N LYS A 91 14.29 14.87 30.22
CA LYS A 91 15.54 15.65 30.35
C LYS A 91 16.71 14.80 30.84
N TYR A 92 16.47 13.87 31.76
CA TYR A 92 17.50 12.91 32.19
C TYR A 92 17.91 11.97 31.04
N TYR A 93 16.95 11.47 30.26
CA TYR A 93 17.22 10.60 29.11
C TYR A 93 18.20 11.26 28.13
N VAL A 94 17.91 12.49 27.69
CA VAL A 94 18.75 13.26 26.76
C VAL A 94 20.04 13.81 27.40
N GLY A 95 20.19 13.74 28.72
CA GLY A 95 21.40 14.15 29.44
C GLY A 95 21.45 15.62 29.87
N VAL A 96 20.32 16.33 29.82
CA VAL A 96 20.20 17.73 30.31
C VAL A 96 20.24 17.79 31.84
N VAL A 97 19.80 16.73 32.52
CA VAL A 97 19.81 16.62 33.98
C VAL A 97 20.57 15.37 34.40
N GLU A 98 21.41 15.48 35.43
CA GLU A 98 22.12 14.34 36.02
C GLU A 98 21.18 13.42 36.81
N ARG A 99 21.51 12.13 36.85
CA ARG A 99 20.75 11.08 37.57
C ARG A 99 20.32 11.49 38.97
N VAL A 100 21.26 11.93 39.80
CA VAL A 100 21.02 12.26 41.23
C VAL A 100 20.05 13.42 41.38
N ASN A 101 20.14 14.43 40.51
CA ASN A 101 19.23 15.57 40.52
C ASN A 101 17.83 15.16 40.06
N CYS A 102 17.73 14.28 39.05
CA CYS A 102 16.46 13.73 38.60
C CYS A 102 15.79 12.88 39.68
N SER A 103 16.50 11.88 40.22
CA SER A 103 15.96 10.93 41.21
C SER A 103 15.47 11.64 42.48
N SER A 104 16.18 12.66 42.95
CA SER A 104 15.81 13.41 44.16
C SER A 104 14.50 14.21 44.06
N LYS A 105 14.00 14.45 42.84
CA LYS A 105 12.81 15.26 42.56
C LYS A 105 11.57 14.45 42.21
N ILE A 106 11.74 13.17 41.89
CA ILE A 106 10.63 12.26 41.57
C ILE A 106 9.92 11.85 42.85
N LYS A 107 8.59 12.02 42.88
CA LYS A 107 7.75 11.74 44.04
C LYS A 107 6.62 10.77 43.71
N THR A 108 6.05 10.83 42.51
CA THR A 108 4.93 9.95 42.14
C THR A 108 5.41 8.50 41.97
N GLU A 109 4.60 7.54 42.40
CA GLU A 109 4.98 6.12 42.33
C GLU A 109 5.13 5.66 40.88
N PHE A 110 4.31 6.19 39.96
CA PHE A 110 4.45 5.93 38.53
C PHE A 110 5.81 6.38 38.01
N CYS A 111 6.23 7.61 38.31
CA CYS A 111 7.51 8.13 37.83
C CYS A 111 8.71 7.48 38.50
N LYS A 112 8.59 6.96 39.74
CA LYS A 112 9.68 6.17 40.33
C LYS A 112 10.00 4.93 39.51
N ILE A 113 8.97 4.17 39.11
CA ILE A 113 9.11 2.98 38.26
C ILE A 113 9.59 3.39 36.86
N LEU A 114 8.99 4.42 36.27
CA LEU A 114 9.39 4.90 34.94
C LEU A 114 10.85 5.36 34.90
N PHE A 115 11.33 6.03 35.95
CA PHE A 115 12.72 6.49 36.02
C PHE A 115 13.71 5.33 36.09
N VAL A 116 13.44 4.30 36.91
CA VAL A 116 14.34 3.13 36.97
C VAL A 116 14.39 2.42 35.63
N LEU A 117 13.23 2.30 34.95
CA LEU A 117 13.13 1.77 33.60
C LEU A 117 13.97 2.57 32.59
N VAL A 118 13.82 3.88 32.57
CA VAL A 118 14.58 4.78 31.69
C VAL A 118 16.07 4.72 31.99
N TRP A 119 16.45 4.64 33.25
CA TRP A 119 17.86 4.48 33.65
C TRP A 119 18.44 3.17 33.14
N LEU A 120 17.77 2.04 33.38
CA LEU A 120 18.21 0.73 32.88
C LEU A 120 18.28 0.71 31.34
N THR A 121 17.29 1.29 30.66
CA THR A 121 17.28 1.40 29.19
C THR A 121 18.44 2.25 28.68
N LYS A 122 18.80 3.33 29.37
CA LYS A 122 19.93 4.19 28.99
C LYS A 122 21.27 3.44 29.12
N LEU A 123 21.43 2.62 30.14
CA LEU A 123 22.60 1.75 30.31
C LEU A 123 22.65 0.63 29.24
N GLU A 124 21.49 0.08 28.87
CA GLU A 124 21.41 -0.89 27.77
C GLU A 124 21.87 -0.26 26.45
N ASN A 125 21.32 0.91 26.11
CA ASN A 125 21.63 1.62 24.87
C ASN A 125 23.13 1.95 24.75
N SER A 126 23.82 2.29 25.85
CA SER A 126 25.25 2.58 25.83
C SER A 126 26.12 1.36 25.51
N ASP A 127 25.68 0.16 25.89
CA ASP A 127 26.45 -1.07 25.75
C ASP A 127 26.13 -1.87 24.48
N ASN A 128 24.94 -1.69 23.91
CA ASN A 128 24.36 -2.58 22.90
C ASN A 128 24.09 -1.93 21.54
N ASN A 129 24.42 -0.65 21.38
CA ASN A 129 24.11 0.13 20.17
C ASN A 129 22.61 0.09 19.81
N SER A 130 21.75 -0.01 20.84
CA SER A 130 20.30 0.11 20.74
C SER A 130 19.86 1.57 20.92
N LYS A 131 18.60 1.86 20.56
CA LYS A 131 18.00 3.19 20.64
C LYS A 131 16.59 3.13 21.25
N TYR A 132 16.43 2.33 22.30
CA TYR A 132 15.14 2.18 22.96
C TYR A 132 14.80 3.42 23.78
N ILE A 133 13.54 3.88 23.72
CA ILE A 133 13.03 4.93 24.62
C ILE A 133 12.82 4.32 26.01
N VAL A 134 12.13 3.19 26.07
CA VAL A 134 12.00 2.33 27.25
C VAL A 134 12.06 0.88 26.81
N ASP A 135 12.88 0.07 27.48
CA ASP A 135 12.88 -1.38 27.36
C ASP A 135 12.37 -2.03 28.64
N TYR A 136 11.25 -2.76 28.54
CA TYR A 136 10.64 -3.43 29.70
C TYR A 136 11.18 -4.82 29.93
N ARG A 137 11.97 -5.39 29.00
CA ARG A 137 12.37 -6.80 29.05
C ARG A 137 13.16 -7.14 30.31
N ILE A 138 13.91 -6.19 30.84
CA ILE A 138 14.64 -6.37 32.10
C ILE A 138 13.71 -6.46 33.33
N LEU A 139 12.47 -5.97 33.23
CA LEU A 139 11.47 -6.07 34.29
C LEU A 139 10.81 -7.45 34.31
N ASP A 140 10.48 -8.01 33.15
CA ASP A 140 9.61 -9.19 33.01
C ASP A 140 10.32 -10.46 32.52
N GLN A 141 11.52 -10.36 31.92
CA GLN A 141 12.25 -11.52 31.41
C GLN A 141 13.41 -11.91 32.32
N ARG A 142 13.45 -13.19 32.70
CA ARG A 142 14.64 -13.80 33.32
C ARG A 142 15.73 -14.07 32.30
N ASN A 143 16.96 -14.21 32.77
CA ASN A 143 18.15 -14.43 31.94
C ASN A 143 18.45 -13.31 30.92
N PHE A 144 17.78 -12.17 30.99
CA PHE A 144 17.92 -11.11 29.99
C PHE A 144 19.36 -10.58 29.90
N HIS A 145 20.15 -10.69 30.98
CA HIS A 145 21.59 -10.44 30.98
C HIS A 145 22.41 -11.28 29.98
N GLN A 146 21.84 -12.36 29.42
CA GLN A 146 22.44 -13.17 28.37
C GLN A 146 22.13 -12.64 26.96
N ALA A 147 21.06 -11.85 26.82
CA ALA A 147 20.61 -11.28 25.54
C ALA A 147 21.30 -9.95 25.21
N ILE A 148 21.87 -9.28 26.22
CA ILE A 148 22.51 -7.97 26.10
C ILE A 148 23.88 -7.92 26.78
N ASN A 149 24.73 -7.01 26.35
CA ASN A 149 25.94 -6.59 27.05
C ASN A 149 25.56 -5.74 28.26
N MET A 150 26.15 -6.05 29.42
CA MET A 150 25.81 -5.50 30.74
C MET A 150 26.99 -4.72 31.37
N GLY A 151 27.92 -4.20 30.56
CA GLY A 151 29.15 -3.56 31.04
C GLY A 151 28.91 -2.32 31.91
N SER A 152 28.06 -1.41 31.46
CA SER A 152 27.69 -0.17 32.16
C SER A 152 26.84 -0.42 33.41
N PHE A 153 26.06 -1.52 33.43
CA PHE A 153 25.25 -1.90 34.57
C PHE A 153 26.06 -2.26 35.82
N GLU A 154 27.28 -2.79 35.65
CA GLU A 154 28.14 -3.16 36.78
C GLU A 154 28.60 -1.95 37.60
N TYR A 155 28.73 -0.77 36.98
CA TYR A 155 29.13 0.45 37.67
C TYR A 155 28.01 1.01 38.54
N ASP A 156 26.78 1.02 38.02
CA ASP A 156 25.61 1.65 38.64
C ASP A 156 24.80 0.69 39.54
N LYS A 157 25.22 -0.58 39.61
CA LYS A 157 24.46 -1.67 40.23
C LYS A 157 24.02 -1.39 41.66
N GLU A 158 24.93 -0.93 42.52
CA GLU A 158 24.64 -0.67 43.93
C GLU A 158 23.65 0.50 44.09
N GLU A 159 23.78 1.54 43.27
CA GLU A 159 22.84 2.66 43.31
C GLU A 159 21.46 2.29 42.77
N ILE A 160 21.39 1.42 41.76
CA ILE A 160 20.12 0.87 41.28
C ILE A 160 19.45 0.07 42.40
N PHE A 161 20.20 -0.76 43.12
CA PHE A 161 19.67 -1.52 44.25
C PHE A 161 19.10 -0.61 45.33
N ILE A 162 19.82 0.46 45.69
CA ILE A 162 19.35 1.45 46.66
C ILE A 162 18.04 2.09 46.19
N TYR A 163 17.97 2.53 44.94
CA TYR A 163 16.78 3.19 44.40
C TYR A 163 15.57 2.25 44.31
N LEU A 164 15.78 0.96 43.99
CA LEU A 164 14.72 -0.05 44.00
C LEU A 164 14.11 -0.28 45.39
N GLU A 165 14.81 0.05 46.47
CA GLU A 165 14.25 0.01 47.84
C GLU A 165 13.31 1.18 48.13
N GLU A 166 13.38 2.28 47.38
CA GLU A 166 12.50 3.45 47.53
C GLU A 166 11.10 3.24 46.91
N ILE A 167 10.94 2.19 46.10
CA ILE A 167 9.68 1.81 45.46
C ILE A 167 8.95 0.81 46.36
N THR A 168 7.89 1.25 47.05
CA THR A 168 7.16 0.44 48.05
C THR A 168 5.74 0.07 47.61
N ILE A 169 5.46 0.16 46.31
CA ILE A 169 4.14 -0.08 45.75
C ILE A 169 3.76 -1.57 45.75
N ARG A 170 2.48 -1.87 45.98
CA ARG A 170 1.99 -3.26 46.03
C ARG A 170 2.20 -3.96 44.69
N GLY A 171 2.75 -5.18 44.72
CA GLY A 171 2.92 -6.02 43.53
C GLY A 171 4.23 -5.81 42.76
N PHE A 172 5.10 -4.90 43.17
CA PHE A 172 6.39 -4.65 42.51
C PHE A 172 7.53 -5.59 42.97
N GLU A 173 7.35 -6.33 44.06
CA GLU A 173 8.42 -7.15 44.67
C GLU A 173 9.02 -8.19 43.72
N GLU A 174 8.19 -8.83 42.89
CA GLU A 174 8.65 -9.85 41.94
C GLU A 174 9.49 -9.23 40.82
N VAL A 175 9.06 -8.07 40.31
CA VAL A 175 9.77 -7.31 39.28
C VAL A 175 11.10 -6.81 39.81
N LYS A 176 11.10 -6.26 41.03
CA LYS A 176 12.30 -5.85 41.74
C LYS A 176 13.30 -7.00 41.88
N GLN A 177 12.83 -8.19 42.24
CA GLN A 177 13.68 -9.37 42.33
C GLN A 177 14.23 -9.76 40.94
N ASN A 178 13.41 -9.74 39.89
CA ASN A 178 13.85 -10.05 38.54
C ASN A 178 14.93 -9.09 38.01
N ILE A 179 14.81 -7.78 38.27
CA ILE A 179 15.84 -6.79 37.95
C ILE A 179 17.14 -7.15 38.68
N LYS A 180 17.05 -7.44 39.99
CA LYS A 180 18.22 -7.83 40.81
C LYS A 180 18.87 -9.10 40.29
N ASP A 181 18.09 -10.09 39.89
CA ASP A 181 18.58 -11.37 39.37
C ASP A 181 19.34 -11.18 38.05
N ASN A 182 18.82 -10.36 37.14
CA ASN A 182 19.51 -9.98 35.91
C ASN A 182 20.81 -9.19 36.19
N LEU A 183 20.80 -8.22 37.11
CA LEU A 183 22.00 -7.48 37.53
C LEU A 183 23.03 -8.35 38.25
N ASN A 184 22.60 -9.45 38.88
CA ASN A 184 23.45 -10.46 39.48
C ASN A 184 23.82 -11.61 38.53
N LYS A 185 23.34 -11.56 37.28
CA LYS A 185 23.57 -12.58 36.24
C LYS A 185 23.17 -14.00 36.69
N VAL A 186 22.06 -14.09 37.44
CA VAL A 186 21.50 -15.37 37.88
C VAL A 186 20.94 -16.13 36.69
N ASN A 187 21.42 -17.34 36.46
CA ASN A 187 20.95 -18.19 35.36
C ASN A 187 19.80 -19.09 35.82
N TYR A 188 18.70 -19.04 35.09
CA TYR A 188 17.52 -19.90 35.25
C TYR A 188 17.47 -20.94 34.14
N ASP A 189 17.17 -22.18 34.52
CA ASP A 189 16.78 -23.23 33.57
C ASP A 189 15.38 -22.95 33.00
N VAL A 190 14.91 -23.82 32.09
CA VAL A 190 13.55 -23.76 31.54
C VAL A 190 12.53 -23.77 32.69
N THR A 191 11.53 -22.89 32.61
CA THR A 191 10.48 -22.74 33.62
C THR A 191 9.75 -24.07 33.84
N GLU A 192 9.52 -24.42 35.10
CA GLU A 192 8.83 -25.66 35.46
C GLU A 192 7.45 -25.73 34.79
N HIS A 193 7.10 -26.88 34.22
CA HIS A 193 5.86 -27.10 33.46
C HIS A 193 5.67 -26.22 32.20
N PHE A 194 6.72 -25.52 31.71
CA PHE A 194 6.62 -24.69 30.49
C PHE A 194 6.06 -25.47 29.30
N PHE A 195 6.66 -26.61 28.98
CA PHE A 195 6.18 -27.44 27.88
C PHE A 195 4.83 -28.09 28.16
N GLU A 196 4.46 -28.34 29.42
CA GLU A 196 3.14 -28.86 29.75
C GLU A 196 2.04 -27.80 29.48
N LYS A 197 2.33 -26.53 29.77
CA LYS A 197 1.42 -25.42 29.53
C LYS A 197 1.28 -25.06 28.05
N TYR A 198 2.39 -24.98 27.31
CA TYR A 198 2.40 -24.46 25.93
C TYR A 198 2.56 -25.54 24.83
N SER A 199 2.59 -26.84 25.17
CA SER A 199 2.79 -27.93 24.17
C SER A 199 1.82 -27.82 22.99
N ASP A 200 0.53 -27.66 23.27
CA ASP A 200 -0.51 -27.61 22.24
C ASP A 200 -0.41 -26.36 21.36
N ASN A 201 0.17 -25.28 21.87
CA ASN A 201 0.45 -24.06 21.11
C ASN A 201 1.68 -24.23 20.20
N LEU A 202 2.74 -24.83 20.74
CA LEU A 202 4.03 -25.03 20.07
C LEU A 202 3.91 -26.06 18.95
N VAL A 203 3.25 -27.19 19.21
CA VAL A 203 3.10 -28.28 18.24
C VAL A 203 1.64 -28.41 17.84
N SER A 204 1.26 -27.63 16.84
CA SER A 204 -0.05 -27.74 16.20
C SER A 204 0.07 -27.62 14.68
N VAL A 205 -0.97 -28.07 13.98
CA VAL A 205 -1.03 -27.92 12.53
C VAL A 205 -0.96 -26.46 12.09
N ASN A 206 -1.35 -25.53 12.97
CA ASN A 206 -1.41 -24.09 12.72
C ASN A 206 -0.68 -23.26 13.78
N CYS A 207 0.56 -23.64 14.13
CA CYS A 207 1.34 -22.97 15.16
C CYS A 207 1.65 -21.49 14.84
N PHE A 208 1.88 -21.14 13.56
CA PHE A 208 2.20 -19.78 13.12
C PHE A 208 0.92 -19.05 12.68
N SER A 209 0.12 -18.62 13.65
CA SER A 209 -1.23 -18.09 13.42
C SER A 209 -1.57 -16.87 14.26
N TYR A 210 -0.57 -16.03 14.58
CA TYR A 210 -0.75 -14.86 15.45
C TYR A 210 -1.30 -15.25 16.84
N GLN A 211 -0.74 -16.29 17.45
CA GLN A 211 -1.28 -16.82 18.71
C GLN A 211 -1.16 -15.79 19.84
N SER A 212 -2.30 -15.41 20.42
CA SER A 212 -2.33 -14.64 21.65
C SER A 212 -2.20 -15.60 22.84
N LEU A 213 -1.13 -15.44 23.62
CA LEU A 213 -0.77 -16.35 24.70
C LEU A 213 -0.72 -15.58 26.02
N ASP A 214 -1.32 -16.17 27.06
CA ASP A 214 -1.21 -15.67 28.43
C ASP A 214 0.13 -16.13 29.02
N ARG A 215 1.08 -15.20 29.09
CA ARG A 215 2.48 -15.47 29.49
C ARG A 215 2.61 -15.44 31.00
N ASP A 216 3.33 -16.41 31.55
CA ASP A 216 3.68 -16.38 32.97
C ASP A 216 4.68 -15.26 33.26
N ALA A 217 4.59 -14.64 34.44
CA ALA A 217 5.46 -13.53 34.83
C ALA A 217 6.94 -13.92 35.03
N LYS A 218 7.29 -15.21 34.93
CA LYS A 218 8.60 -15.78 35.31
C LYS A 218 9.37 -16.39 34.14
N LEU A 219 8.95 -16.14 32.91
CA LEU A 219 9.58 -16.73 31.74
C LEU A 219 10.96 -16.13 31.47
N THR A 220 11.85 -16.94 30.90
CA THR A 220 13.15 -16.47 30.42
C THR A 220 13.01 -15.76 29.07
N TRP A 221 13.99 -14.94 28.68
CA TRP A 221 13.97 -14.30 27.36
C TRP A 221 13.94 -15.33 26.22
N GLN A 222 14.54 -16.52 26.41
CA GLN A 222 14.46 -17.62 25.44
C GLN A 222 13.03 -18.16 25.29
N GLU A 223 12.31 -18.33 26.40
CA GLU A 223 10.89 -18.71 26.43
C GLU A 223 10.03 -17.65 25.77
N HIS A 224 10.22 -16.37 26.10
CA HIS A 224 9.57 -15.27 25.41
C HIS A 224 9.80 -15.30 23.91
N THR A 225 11.04 -15.48 23.47
CA THR A 225 11.39 -15.51 22.04
C THR A 225 10.74 -16.70 21.31
N LEU A 226 10.67 -17.87 21.95
CA LEU A 226 9.98 -19.04 21.40
C LEU A 226 8.47 -18.78 21.25
N LEU A 227 7.85 -18.11 22.22
CA LEU A 227 6.44 -17.74 22.16
C LEU A 227 6.18 -16.60 21.15
N ASP A 228 7.10 -15.65 21.01
CA ASP A 228 7.08 -14.61 19.97
C ASP A 228 7.06 -15.24 18.57
N MET A 229 7.79 -16.33 18.35
CA MET A 229 7.76 -17.06 17.08
C MET A 229 6.36 -17.59 16.71
N LEU A 230 5.43 -17.73 17.65
CA LEU A 230 4.04 -18.14 17.38
C LEU A 230 3.12 -16.97 17.00
N GLN A 231 3.60 -15.73 17.18
CA GLN A 231 2.88 -14.48 16.89
C GLN A 231 3.08 -13.99 15.46
N ILE A 232 3.53 -14.86 14.56
CA ILE A 232 3.65 -14.54 13.13
C ILE A 232 2.65 -15.36 12.32
N SER A 233 2.48 -15.00 11.06
CA SER A 233 2.02 -15.94 10.04
C SER A 233 3.09 -16.18 8.99
N ILE A 234 2.99 -17.33 8.33
CA ILE A 234 3.86 -17.71 7.22
C ILE A 234 2.97 -17.89 6.01
N ASN A 235 3.22 -17.13 4.94
CA ASN A 235 2.47 -17.21 3.69
C ASN A 235 3.43 -17.14 2.50
N ASN A 236 3.33 -18.07 1.54
CA ASN A 236 4.16 -18.12 0.34
C ASN A 236 5.69 -18.11 0.64
N GLY A 237 6.09 -18.64 1.80
CA GLY A 237 7.47 -18.68 2.26
C GLY A 237 8.03 -17.35 2.79
N GLN A 238 7.16 -16.38 3.10
CA GLN A 238 7.50 -15.13 3.78
C GLN A 238 6.82 -15.05 5.15
N ILE A 239 7.45 -14.34 6.08
CA ILE A 239 6.91 -14.06 7.41
C ILE A 239 6.13 -12.76 7.38
N SER A 240 4.95 -12.77 7.97
CA SER A 240 4.20 -11.56 8.33
C SER A 240 4.14 -11.46 9.86
N PRO A 241 4.70 -10.40 10.46
CA PRO A 241 4.62 -10.17 11.91
C PRO A 241 3.20 -9.80 12.33
N MET A 242 2.89 -9.89 13.62
CA MET A 242 1.58 -9.48 14.17
C MET A 242 1.30 -8.00 13.95
N PHE A 243 2.34 -7.18 14.04
CA PHE A 243 2.28 -5.75 13.83
C PHE A 243 3.53 -5.25 13.09
N SER A 244 3.37 -4.27 12.21
CA SER A 244 4.47 -3.57 11.55
C SER A 244 4.16 -2.08 11.41
N ILE A 245 5.05 -1.22 11.87
CA ILE A 245 4.97 0.24 11.70
C ILE A 245 6.31 0.71 11.16
N GLY A 246 6.32 1.20 9.92
CA GLY A 246 7.54 1.63 9.24
C GLY A 246 8.58 0.51 9.18
N SER A 247 9.76 0.74 9.74
CA SER A 247 10.85 -0.24 9.82
C SER A 247 10.77 -1.17 11.05
N SER A 248 9.79 -0.99 11.92
CA SER A 248 9.66 -1.75 13.17
C SER A 248 8.60 -2.84 13.03
N SER A 249 8.88 -4.03 13.53
CA SER A 249 7.95 -5.16 13.54
C SER A 249 7.86 -5.80 14.92
N VAL A 250 6.69 -6.31 15.26
CA VAL A 250 6.42 -7.04 16.50
C VAL A 250 5.75 -8.37 16.13
N PRO A 251 6.40 -9.52 16.37
CA PRO A 251 7.79 -9.67 16.80
C PRO A 251 8.80 -9.25 15.71
N ASP A 252 9.99 -8.81 16.14
CA ASP A 252 11.09 -8.41 15.25
C ASP A 252 11.85 -9.64 14.74
N TYR A 253 11.26 -10.29 13.74
CA TYR A 253 11.80 -11.53 13.17
C TYR A 253 13.14 -11.35 12.45
N LEU A 254 13.54 -10.12 12.13
CA LEU A 254 14.83 -9.82 11.49
C LEU A 254 16.01 -10.09 12.43
N LYS A 255 15.76 -10.10 13.74
CA LYS A 255 16.76 -10.44 14.76
C LYS A 255 17.01 -11.95 14.90
N TRP A 256 16.20 -12.81 14.26
CA TRP A 256 16.32 -14.28 14.36
C TRP A 256 17.46 -14.84 13.49
N SER A 257 18.67 -14.39 13.78
CA SER A 257 19.90 -14.84 13.12
C SER A 257 20.15 -16.34 13.36
N PRO A 258 20.94 -16.99 12.48
CA PRO A 258 21.33 -18.39 12.69
C PRO A 258 22.00 -18.62 14.06
N GLN A 259 22.76 -17.66 14.58
CA GLN A 259 23.40 -17.75 15.88
C GLN A 259 22.39 -17.73 17.03
N LEU A 260 21.44 -16.80 17.00
CA LEU A 260 20.40 -16.69 18.03
C LEU A 260 19.52 -17.94 18.04
N VAL A 261 19.05 -18.37 16.87
CA VAL A 261 18.22 -19.58 16.71
C VAL A 261 18.96 -20.82 17.23
N LYS A 262 20.26 -20.93 16.95
CA LYS A 262 21.09 -22.02 17.48
C LYS A 262 21.18 -21.98 19.02
N GLY A 263 21.42 -20.80 19.59
CA GLY A 263 21.50 -20.63 21.05
C GLY A 263 20.20 -20.98 21.78
N ILE A 264 19.05 -20.57 21.21
CA ILE A 264 17.73 -20.92 21.74
C ILE A 264 17.50 -22.44 21.64
N LYS A 265 17.89 -23.06 20.52
CA LYS A 265 17.79 -24.51 20.34
C LYS A 265 18.61 -25.27 21.39
N GLU A 266 19.84 -24.83 21.64
CA GLU A 266 20.73 -25.43 22.65
C GLU A 266 20.19 -25.24 24.07
N TYR A 267 19.58 -24.10 24.39
CA TYR A 267 18.95 -23.83 25.68
C TYR A 267 17.78 -24.78 25.98
N PHE A 268 16.87 -24.97 25.02
CA PHE A 268 15.73 -25.86 25.24
C PHE A 268 16.09 -27.34 25.15
N ASN A 269 16.91 -27.71 24.16
CA ASN A 269 17.28 -29.10 23.85
C ASN A 269 16.08 -30.07 23.92
N HIS A 270 14.96 -29.66 23.32
CA HIS A 270 13.67 -30.33 23.48
C HIS A 270 12.87 -30.35 22.18
N ARG A 271 12.40 -31.53 21.78
CA ARG A 271 11.71 -31.77 20.50
C ARG A 271 10.51 -30.86 20.21
N ILE A 272 9.79 -30.42 21.26
CA ILE A 272 8.62 -29.52 21.11
C ILE A 272 9.08 -28.12 20.70
N ALA A 273 10.18 -27.63 21.26
CA ALA A 273 10.75 -26.33 20.87
C ALA A 273 11.38 -26.43 19.47
N ASP A 274 12.09 -27.52 19.18
CA ASP A 274 12.75 -27.75 17.90
C ASP A 274 11.77 -27.66 16.72
N PHE A 275 10.54 -28.14 16.87
CA PHE A 275 9.50 -28.04 15.85
C PHE A 275 9.27 -26.57 15.39
N VAL A 276 9.18 -25.64 16.34
CA VAL A 276 8.99 -24.21 16.05
C VAL A 276 10.29 -23.59 15.54
N ILE A 277 11.38 -23.81 16.26
CA ILE A 277 12.70 -23.18 16.00
C ILE A 277 13.22 -23.57 14.62
N GLU A 278 13.17 -24.86 14.26
CA GLU A 278 13.66 -25.34 12.97
C GLU A 278 12.77 -24.86 11.81
N SER A 279 11.46 -24.75 12.02
CA SER A 279 10.54 -24.21 11.02
C SER A 279 10.85 -22.75 10.71
N ILE A 280 11.06 -21.93 11.74
CA ILE A 280 11.46 -20.53 11.58
C ILE A 280 12.83 -20.44 10.90
N ASN A 281 13.79 -21.25 11.32
CA ASN A 281 15.13 -21.28 10.73
C ASN A 281 15.09 -21.64 9.23
N PHE A 282 14.16 -22.50 8.83
CA PHE A 282 13.96 -22.84 7.42
C PHE A 282 13.35 -21.69 6.63
N VAL A 283 12.37 -20.98 7.18
CA VAL A 283 11.72 -19.87 6.48
C VAL A 283 12.66 -18.66 6.35
N VAL A 284 13.31 -18.27 7.46
CA VAL A 284 14.18 -17.08 7.54
C VAL A 284 15.55 -17.34 6.92
N ASN A 285 16.22 -18.40 7.35
CA ASN A 285 17.64 -18.65 7.03
C ASN A 285 17.85 -19.74 5.96
N LYS A 286 16.78 -20.32 5.40
CA LYS A 286 16.82 -21.40 4.39
C LYS A 286 17.57 -22.65 4.85
N ASN A 287 17.68 -22.87 6.15
CA ASN A 287 18.30 -24.06 6.74
C ASN A 287 17.27 -25.19 6.85
N PRO A 288 17.43 -26.33 6.17
CA PRO A 288 16.46 -27.41 6.22
C PRO A 288 16.22 -27.93 7.65
N PRO A 289 14.96 -28.17 8.03
CA PRO A 289 14.63 -28.75 9.33
C PRO A 289 15.09 -30.22 9.42
N SER A 290 15.17 -30.73 10.64
CA SER A 290 15.47 -32.15 10.90
C SER A 290 14.37 -33.07 10.37
N LEU A 291 14.69 -34.35 10.20
CA LEU A 291 13.73 -35.36 9.79
C LEU A 291 12.54 -35.44 10.76
N GLU A 292 12.78 -35.32 12.07
CA GLU A 292 11.73 -35.38 13.10
C GLU A 292 10.73 -34.23 12.97
N THR A 293 11.20 -33.00 12.71
CA THR A 293 10.33 -31.84 12.46
C THR A 293 9.51 -32.00 11.18
N ILE A 294 10.13 -32.49 10.10
CA ILE A 294 9.44 -32.76 8.82
C ILE A 294 8.34 -33.81 9.02
N GLU A 295 8.64 -34.89 9.72
CA GLU A 295 7.68 -35.95 10.04
C GLU A 295 6.52 -35.42 10.88
N THR A 296 6.81 -34.55 11.85
CA THR A 296 5.80 -33.94 12.72
C THR A 296 4.83 -33.08 11.91
N HIS A 297 5.33 -32.20 11.03
CA HIS A 297 4.45 -31.46 10.11
C HIS A 297 3.62 -32.38 9.22
N CYS A 298 4.24 -33.43 8.66
CA CYS A 298 3.54 -34.38 7.81
C CYS A 298 2.43 -35.11 8.57
N LYS A 299 2.66 -35.52 9.83
CA LYS A 299 1.65 -36.14 10.71
C LYS A 299 0.49 -35.19 11.00
N LEU A 300 0.79 -33.97 11.46
CA LEU A 300 -0.20 -32.95 11.82
C LEU A 300 -1.08 -32.59 10.63
N LEU A 301 -0.47 -32.31 9.47
CA LEU A 301 -1.22 -31.99 8.27
C LEU A 301 -2.03 -33.18 7.75
N ALA A 302 -1.47 -34.39 7.79
CA ALA A 302 -2.18 -35.60 7.38
C ALA A 302 -3.42 -35.86 8.24
N GLU A 303 -3.30 -35.67 9.55
CA GLU A 303 -4.41 -35.82 10.49
C GLU A 303 -5.46 -34.74 10.28
N ALA A 304 -5.04 -33.49 10.08
CA ALA A 304 -5.96 -32.40 9.79
C ALA A 304 -6.71 -32.61 8.46
N ILE A 305 -6.07 -33.17 7.44
CA ILE A 305 -6.72 -33.53 6.17
C ILE A 305 -7.75 -34.66 6.35
N LYS A 306 -7.48 -35.62 7.24
CA LYS A 306 -8.44 -36.70 7.53
C LYS A 306 -9.66 -36.23 8.32
N ASN A 307 -9.45 -35.29 9.23
CA ASN A 307 -10.43 -34.90 10.23
C ASN A 307 -11.19 -33.60 9.87
N SER A 308 -10.82 -32.90 8.80
CA SER A 308 -11.43 -31.61 8.42
C SER A 308 -12.36 -31.73 7.23
N ASP A 309 -13.58 -31.24 7.40
CA ASP A 309 -14.55 -31.00 6.32
C ASP A 309 -14.38 -29.60 5.69
N ASN A 310 -13.58 -28.71 6.28
CA ASN A 310 -13.37 -27.34 5.81
C ASN A 310 -12.02 -27.18 5.10
N TYR A 311 -12.07 -27.16 3.77
CA TYR A 311 -10.90 -27.16 2.90
C TYR A 311 -10.16 -25.82 2.84
N HIS A 312 -10.87 -24.70 3.02
CA HIS A 312 -10.24 -23.38 3.07
C HIS A 312 -9.34 -23.25 4.29
N LYS A 313 -9.73 -23.86 5.41
CA LYS A 313 -8.95 -23.89 6.65
C LYS A 313 -7.61 -24.62 6.50
N ILE A 314 -7.56 -25.65 5.65
CA ILE A 314 -6.33 -26.45 5.45
C ILE A 314 -5.20 -25.61 4.84
N ARG A 315 -5.53 -24.73 3.87
CA ARG A 315 -4.54 -23.84 3.25
C ARG A 315 -3.96 -22.84 4.24
N MET A 316 -4.77 -22.41 5.21
CA MET A 316 -4.35 -21.43 6.23
C MET A 316 -3.44 -22.03 7.30
N PHE A 317 -3.22 -23.35 7.30
CA PHE A 317 -2.39 -24.00 8.29
C PHE A 317 -0.91 -23.76 8.04
N SER A 318 -0.21 -23.35 9.08
CA SER A 318 1.24 -23.17 9.03
C SER A 318 2.00 -24.41 8.54
N SER A 319 1.58 -25.62 8.94
CA SER A 319 2.18 -26.87 8.46
C SER A 319 1.98 -27.09 6.95
N PHE A 320 0.89 -26.59 6.36
CA PHE A 320 0.69 -26.63 4.91
C PHE A 320 1.74 -25.80 4.19
N GLU A 321 1.94 -24.55 4.63
CA GLU A 321 2.88 -23.61 4.03
C GLU A 321 4.33 -24.09 4.17
N ILE A 322 4.71 -24.62 5.34
CA ILE A 322 6.05 -25.21 5.54
C ILE A 322 6.29 -26.39 4.60
N ILE A 323 5.35 -27.33 4.49
CA ILE A 323 5.53 -28.50 3.60
C ILE A 323 5.52 -28.05 2.12
N ALA A 324 4.64 -27.13 1.74
CA ALA A 324 4.61 -26.57 0.38
C ALA A 324 5.97 -25.94 0.01
N LEU A 325 6.58 -25.21 0.95
CA LEU A 325 7.92 -24.65 0.79
C LEU A 325 8.99 -25.76 0.67
N LEU A 326 8.91 -26.81 1.49
CA LEU A 326 9.83 -27.97 1.39
C LEU A 326 9.74 -28.67 0.01
N PHE A 327 8.57 -28.72 -0.62
CA PHE A 327 8.41 -29.21 -2.00
C PHE A 327 9.01 -28.25 -3.02
N LYS A 328 8.70 -26.94 -2.91
CA LYS A 328 9.19 -25.90 -3.81
C LYS A 328 10.72 -25.85 -3.85
N GLU A 329 11.38 -25.96 -2.69
CA GLU A 329 12.84 -25.94 -2.55
C GLU A 329 13.49 -27.32 -2.82
N GLY A 330 12.70 -28.33 -3.18
CA GLY A 330 13.20 -29.68 -3.48
C GLY A 330 13.78 -30.44 -2.28
N VAL A 331 13.61 -29.95 -1.05
CA VAL A 331 14.05 -30.63 0.19
C VAL A 331 13.33 -31.97 0.32
N MET A 332 12.02 -32.00 0.04
CA MET A 332 11.22 -33.24 0.04
C MET A 332 11.76 -34.31 -0.90
N ASN A 333 12.53 -33.96 -1.94
CA ASN A 333 13.08 -34.96 -2.87
C ASN A 333 14.33 -35.65 -2.32
N LYS A 334 15.01 -35.03 -1.35
CA LYS A 334 16.29 -35.49 -0.77
C LYS A 334 16.12 -36.22 0.56
N VAL A 335 15.02 -35.94 1.27
CA VAL A 335 14.72 -36.52 2.59
C VAL A 335 14.34 -38.00 2.48
N GLU A 336 14.80 -38.80 3.44
CA GLU A 336 14.47 -40.22 3.56
C GLU A 336 12.94 -40.42 3.63
N LYS A 337 12.41 -41.35 2.84
CA LYS A 337 10.97 -41.66 2.81
C LYS A 337 10.63 -42.65 3.92
N THR A 338 10.57 -42.16 5.15
CA THR A 338 10.12 -42.93 6.31
C THR A 338 8.62 -43.31 6.20
N GLU A 339 8.16 -44.20 7.07
CA GLU A 339 6.76 -44.65 7.05
C GLU A 339 5.77 -43.52 7.29
N ASP A 340 6.11 -42.51 8.09
CA ASP A 340 5.25 -41.35 8.33
C ASP A 340 5.10 -40.46 7.11
N ILE A 341 6.20 -40.20 6.39
CA ILE A 341 6.16 -39.45 5.13
C ILE A 341 5.40 -40.24 4.05
N LYS A 342 5.62 -41.56 3.94
CA LYS A 342 4.83 -42.41 3.04
C LYS A 342 3.34 -42.38 3.38
N LYS A 343 2.99 -42.38 4.67
CA LYS A 343 1.61 -42.29 5.15
C LYS A 343 0.99 -40.94 4.78
N PHE A 344 1.74 -39.84 4.88
CA PHE A 344 1.31 -38.52 4.38
C PHE A 344 0.97 -38.57 2.88
N TYR A 345 1.85 -39.09 2.03
CA TYR A 345 1.55 -39.23 0.59
C TYR A 345 0.31 -40.08 0.33
N LYS A 346 0.16 -41.22 1.02
CA LYS A 346 -1.03 -42.07 0.90
C LYS A 346 -2.31 -41.29 1.25
N ILE A 347 -2.24 -40.42 2.26
CA ILE A 347 -3.38 -39.60 2.69
C ILE A 347 -3.69 -38.53 1.65
N ILE A 348 -2.68 -37.78 1.17
CA ILE A 348 -2.85 -36.83 0.07
C ILE A 348 -3.49 -37.51 -1.15
N HIS A 349 -3.02 -38.71 -1.52
CA HIS A 349 -3.55 -39.46 -2.67
C HIS A 349 -4.91 -40.12 -2.43
N SER A 350 -5.35 -40.21 -1.18
CA SER A 350 -6.69 -40.70 -0.81
C SER A 350 -7.77 -39.62 -0.82
N VAL A 351 -7.37 -38.33 -0.89
CA VAL A 351 -8.32 -37.21 -0.92
C VAL A 351 -9.20 -37.32 -2.17
N THR A 352 -10.51 -37.36 -1.97
CA THR A 352 -11.53 -37.40 -3.03
C THR A 352 -12.29 -36.09 -3.17
N SER A 353 -12.26 -35.21 -2.15
CA SER A 353 -12.95 -33.93 -2.19
C SER A 353 -12.34 -33.00 -3.23
N ILE A 354 -13.18 -32.51 -4.16
CA ILE A 354 -12.72 -31.69 -5.27
C ILE A 354 -12.17 -30.33 -4.81
N ASN A 355 -12.86 -29.66 -3.89
CA ASN A 355 -12.44 -28.34 -3.41
C ASN A 355 -11.02 -28.42 -2.80
N LEU A 356 -10.73 -29.49 -2.05
CA LEU A 356 -9.39 -29.72 -1.51
C LEU A 356 -8.37 -30.08 -2.61
N LEU A 357 -8.75 -30.90 -3.59
CA LEU A 357 -7.88 -31.24 -4.71
C LEU A 357 -7.48 -30.03 -5.55
N LEU A 358 -8.38 -29.06 -5.75
CA LEU A 358 -8.09 -27.80 -6.44
C LEU A 358 -7.06 -26.94 -5.72
N VAL A 359 -7.01 -27.00 -4.39
CA VAL A 359 -5.98 -26.36 -3.57
C VAL A 359 -4.67 -27.15 -3.66
N LEU A 360 -4.71 -28.47 -3.42
CA LEU A 360 -3.52 -29.32 -3.37
C LEU A 360 -2.77 -29.38 -4.71
N ARG A 361 -3.45 -29.31 -5.87
CA ARG A 361 -2.83 -29.41 -7.20
C ARG A 361 -1.74 -28.38 -7.46
N GLN A 362 -1.75 -27.26 -6.74
CA GLN A 362 -0.81 -26.16 -6.91
C GLN A 362 0.52 -26.41 -6.17
N PHE A 363 0.51 -27.23 -5.12
CA PHE A 363 1.65 -27.37 -4.18
C PHE A 363 2.17 -28.80 -4.04
N PHE A 364 1.32 -29.80 -4.29
CA PHE A 364 1.62 -31.20 -4.05
C PHE A 364 1.41 -32.07 -5.30
N PRO A 365 2.18 -33.16 -5.44
CA PRO A 365 1.97 -34.12 -6.51
C PRO A 365 0.69 -34.94 -6.27
N LEU A 366 -0.26 -34.85 -7.21
CA LEU A 366 -1.53 -35.61 -7.19
C LEU A 366 -1.46 -36.88 -8.04
N SER A 367 -2.32 -37.85 -7.69
CA SER A 367 -2.48 -39.08 -8.46
C SER A 367 -3.28 -38.87 -9.76
N ARG A 368 -3.14 -39.78 -10.72
CA ARG A 368 -3.87 -39.72 -12.02
C ARG A 368 -5.39 -39.76 -11.86
N SER A 369 -5.92 -40.50 -10.88
CA SER A 369 -7.36 -40.56 -10.59
C SER A 369 -7.89 -39.23 -10.07
N GLN A 370 -7.17 -38.60 -9.14
CA GLN A 370 -7.52 -37.28 -8.60
C GLN A 370 -7.57 -36.21 -9.70
N LEU A 371 -6.58 -36.21 -10.60
CA LEU A 371 -6.57 -35.31 -11.76
C LEU A 371 -7.80 -35.51 -12.67
N ARG A 372 -8.27 -36.77 -12.85
CA ARG A 372 -9.52 -37.04 -13.57
C ARG A 372 -10.75 -36.52 -12.83
N SER A 373 -10.80 -36.66 -11.50
CA SER A 373 -11.90 -36.13 -10.69
C SER A 373 -12.00 -34.61 -10.77
N ILE A 374 -10.87 -33.90 -10.72
CA ILE A 374 -10.81 -32.45 -10.94
C ILE A 374 -11.37 -32.11 -12.33
N LYS A 375 -10.93 -32.84 -13.37
CA LYS A 375 -11.44 -32.64 -14.72
C LYS A 375 -12.96 -32.81 -14.80
N ASN A 376 -13.50 -33.90 -14.25
CA ASN A 376 -14.95 -34.16 -14.23
C ASN A 376 -15.74 -33.07 -13.47
N TYR A 377 -15.18 -32.53 -12.40
CA TYR A 377 -15.80 -31.45 -11.65
C TYR A 377 -15.88 -30.16 -12.46
N ILE A 378 -14.78 -29.76 -13.12
CA ILE A 378 -14.76 -28.62 -14.02
C ILE A 378 -15.80 -28.84 -15.13
N GLU A 379 -15.92 -30.07 -15.65
CA GLU A 379 -16.96 -30.43 -16.62
C GLU A 379 -18.39 -30.23 -16.09
N ASN A 380 -18.63 -30.58 -14.83
CA ASN A 380 -19.94 -30.34 -14.20
C ASN A 380 -20.20 -28.85 -13.93
N GLN A 381 -19.17 -28.08 -13.56
CA GLN A 381 -19.32 -26.64 -13.33
C GLN A 381 -19.78 -25.92 -14.59
N TYR A 382 -19.13 -26.15 -15.74
CA TYR A 382 -19.56 -25.48 -16.96
C TYR A 382 -20.91 -26.00 -17.47
N LYS A 383 -21.29 -27.26 -17.20
CA LYS A 383 -22.64 -27.79 -17.46
C LYS A 383 -23.73 -27.18 -16.58
N GLY A 384 -23.34 -26.57 -15.45
CA GLY A 384 -24.22 -25.87 -14.53
C GLY A 384 -24.97 -24.68 -15.13
N ILE A 385 -24.57 -24.21 -16.31
CA ILE A 385 -25.25 -23.12 -17.05
C ILE A 385 -26.75 -23.38 -17.25
N SER A 386 -27.13 -24.64 -17.46
CA SER A 386 -28.53 -25.07 -17.62
C SER A 386 -29.41 -24.77 -16.39
N LEU A 387 -28.80 -24.64 -15.21
CA LEU A 387 -29.49 -24.42 -13.93
C LEU A 387 -29.60 -22.95 -13.53
N ILE A 388 -28.86 -22.06 -14.19
CA ILE A 388 -28.80 -20.63 -13.86
C ILE A 388 -30.11 -19.94 -14.26
N LYS A 389 -30.68 -19.14 -13.34
CA LYS A 389 -31.98 -18.48 -13.48
C LYS A 389 -31.96 -16.97 -13.20
N ASP A 390 -30.82 -16.42 -12.82
CA ASP A 390 -30.65 -15.02 -12.43
C ASP A 390 -29.31 -14.47 -12.92
N ILE A 391 -29.23 -13.13 -13.05
CA ILE A 391 -28.05 -12.43 -13.58
C ILE A 391 -26.83 -12.59 -12.67
N GLU A 392 -27.00 -12.55 -11.34
CA GLU A 392 -25.89 -12.63 -10.40
C GLU A 392 -25.14 -13.97 -10.50
N SER A 393 -25.90 -15.08 -10.55
CA SER A 393 -25.34 -16.41 -10.77
C SER A 393 -24.66 -16.54 -12.14
N LEU A 394 -25.17 -15.88 -13.18
CA LEU A 394 -24.51 -15.85 -14.49
C LEU A 394 -23.21 -15.05 -14.45
N ILE A 395 -23.17 -13.92 -13.77
CA ILE A 395 -21.95 -13.13 -13.56
C ILE A 395 -20.88 -13.99 -12.88
N GLN A 396 -21.23 -14.68 -11.79
CA GLN A 396 -20.29 -15.56 -11.07
C GLN A 396 -19.79 -16.71 -11.96
N TYR A 397 -20.66 -17.27 -12.80
CA TYR A 397 -20.28 -18.30 -13.77
C TYR A 397 -19.25 -17.76 -14.78
N LEU A 398 -19.44 -16.55 -15.31
CA LEU A 398 -18.56 -15.92 -16.30
C LEU A 398 -17.21 -15.49 -15.70
N GLN A 399 -17.12 -15.23 -14.40
CA GLN A 399 -15.87 -14.90 -13.71
C GLN A 399 -14.94 -16.11 -13.51
N ASN A 400 -15.42 -17.33 -13.72
CA ASN A 400 -14.64 -18.54 -13.46
C ASN A 400 -13.72 -18.90 -14.63
N SER A 401 -12.41 -18.68 -14.45
CA SER A 401 -11.39 -18.95 -15.46
C SER A 401 -11.28 -20.43 -15.87
N ASP A 402 -11.58 -21.37 -14.96
CA ASP A 402 -11.58 -22.80 -15.29
C ASP A 402 -12.73 -23.12 -16.25
N ILE A 403 -13.89 -22.47 -16.13
CA ILE A 403 -14.98 -22.61 -17.10
C ILE A 403 -14.55 -22.10 -18.48
N ALA A 404 -14.00 -20.88 -18.56
CA ALA A 404 -13.55 -20.29 -19.83
C ALA A 404 -12.55 -21.21 -20.56
N ARG A 405 -11.61 -21.80 -19.81
CA ARG A 405 -10.56 -22.66 -20.35
C ARG A 405 -11.05 -23.99 -20.92
N TYR A 406 -12.11 -24.58 -20.34
CA TYR A 406 -12.50 -25.96 -20.61
C TYR A 406 -13.90 -26.14 -21.21
N ILE A 407 -14.75 -25.11 -21.24
CA ILE A 407 -16.12 -25.17 -21.77
C ILE A 407 -16.16 -25.79 -23.18
N ASN A 408 -17.20 -26.59 -23.43
CA ASN A 408 -17.46 -27.24 -24.72
C ASN A 408 -18.50 -26.44 -25.55
N GLN A 409 -18.68 -26.84 -26.81
CA GLN A 409 -19.57 -26.12 -27.74
C GLN A 409 -21.03 -26.07 -27.26
N GLU A 410 -21.56 -27.18 -26.74
CA GLU A 410 -22.95 -27.27 -26.27
C GLU A 410 -23.24 -26.30 -25.12
N CYS A 411 -22.42 -26.30 -24.07
CA CYS A 411 -22.59 -25.40 -22.93
C CYS A 411 -22.29 -23.94 -23.29
N TYR A 412 -21.39 -23.71 -24.24
CA TYR A 412 -21.13 -22.37 -24.77
C TYR A 412 -22.35 -21.79 -25.50
N ASP A 413 -23.02 -22.57 -26.34
CA ASP A 413 -24.24 -22.15 -27.02
C ASP A 413 -25.41 -21.95 -26.04
N GLU A 414 -25.50 -22.78 -25.00
CA GLU A 414 -26.46 -22.59 -23.93
C GLU A 414 -26.20 -21.31 -23.11
N MET A 415 -24.94 -21.01 -22.79
CA MET A 415 -24.54 -19.78 -22.10
C MET A 415 -25.02 -18.54 -22.86
N LYS A 416 -24.81 -18.51 -24.18
CA LYS A 416 -25.30 -17.41 -25.02
C LYS A 416 -26.81 -17.26 -24.96
N ARG A 417 -27.56 -18.37 -25.04
CA ARG A 417 -29.01 -18.33 -24.91
C ARG A 417 -29.44 -17.78 -23.55
N LYS A 418 -28.80 -18.24 -22.47
CA LYS A 418 -29.09 -17.81 -21.09
C LYS A 418 -28.80 -16.33 -20.86
N PHE A 419 -27.69 -15.83 -21.41
CA PHE A 419 -27.35 -14.41 -21.37
C PHE A 419 -28.52 -13.54 -21.88
N PHE A 420 -29.02 -13.81 -23.09
CA PHE A 420 -30.14 -13.04 -23.66
C PHE A 420 -31.49 -13.34 -22.99
N GLU A 421 -31.70 -14.53 -22.44
CA GLU A 421 -32.92 -14.87 -21.68
C GLU A 421 -33.02 -14.03 -20.40
N LEU A 422 -31.93 -13.97 -19.63
CA LEU A 422 -31.89 -13.34 -18.31
C LEU A 422 -31.83 -11.82 -18.36
N MET A 423 -31.34 -11.25 -19.45
CA MET A 423 -31.36 -9.80 -19.65
C MET A 423 -32.75 -9.21 -19.88
N LYS A 424 -33.74 -10.02 -20.30
CA LYS A 424 -35.06 -9.49 -20.69
C LYS A 424 -35.75 -8.83 -19.49
N GLY A 425 -35.99 -7.52 -19.61
CA GLY A 425 -36.77 -6.74 -18.65
C GLY A 425 -35.99 -6.27 -17.42
N ILE A 426 -34.66 -6.43 -17.40
CA ILE A 426 -33.79 -5.88 -16.35
C ILE A 426 -33.11 -4.63 -16.89
N GLN A 427 -33.14 -3.56 -16.09
CA GLN A 427 -32.66 -2.23 -16.47
C GLN A 427 -31.71 -1.61 -15.43
N ASP A 428 -31.36 -2.33 -14.37
CA ASP A 428 -30.47 -1.83 -13.34
C ASP A 428 -28.97 -1.98 -13.71
N SER A 429 -28.09 -1.55 -12.80
CA SER A 429 -26.63 -1.55 -12.99
C SER A 429 -26.02 -2.93 -13.24
N SER A 430 -26.71 -4.02 -12.88
CA SER A 430 -26.21 -5.39 -13.10
C SER A 430 -26.08 -5.74 -14.59
N VAL A 431 -26.86 -5.10 -15.47
CA VAL A 431 -26.77 -5.29 -16.92
C VAL A 431 -25.38 -4.88 -17.42
N SER A 432 -24.91 -3.72 -16.99
CA SER A 432 -23.59 -3.20 -17.38
C SER A 432 -22.45 -4.09 -16.89
N ILE A 433 -22.56 -4.63 -15.68
CA ILE A 433 -21.61 -5.59 -15.13
C ILE A 433 -21.64 -6.89 -15.94
N LEU A 434 -22.83 -7.41 -16.27
CA LEU A 434 -22.99 -8.65 -17.02
C LEU A 434 -22.34 -8.55 -18.42
N PHE A 435 -22.54 -7.45 -19.14
CA PHE A 435 -21.90 -7.22 -20.44
C PHE A 435 -20.38 -7.18 -20.33
N TYR A 436 -19.85 -6.44 -19.35
CA TYR A 436 -18.41 -6.40 -19.08
C TYR A 436 -17.86 -7.81 -18.83
N GLN A 437 -18.47 -8.57 -17.92
CA GLN A 437 -18.02 -9.91 -17.55
C GLN A 437 -18.15 -10.91 -18.70
N ALA A 438 -19.19 -10.80 -19.53
CA ALA A 438 -19.36 -11.64 -20.71
C ALA A 438 -18.23 -11.44 -21.72
N VAL A 439 -17.82 -10.20 -22.01
CA VAL A 439 -16.69 -9.97 -22.92
C VAL A 439 -15.37 -10.43 -22.31
N MET A 440 -15.13 -10.20 -21.03
CA MET A 440 -13.93 -10.72 -20.35
C MET A 440 -13.86 -12.26 -20.46
N PHE A 441 -14.97 -12.94 -20.20
CA PHE A 441 -15.08 -14.39 -20.38
C PHE A 441 -14.77 -14.83 -21.81
N LEU A 442 -15.35 -14.16 -22.82
CA LEU A 442 -15.09 -14.50 -24.23
C LEU A 442 -13.63 -14.26 -24.64
N LEU A 443 -12.98 -13.23 -24.09
CA LEU A 443 -11.55 -13.00 -24.31
C LEU A 443 -10.71 -14.13 -23.69
N ASP A 444 -11.03 -14.56 -22.46
CA ASP A 444 -10.37 -15.69 -21.80
C ASP A 444 -10.58 -16.99 -22.56
N VAL A 445 -11.78 -17.26 -23.07
CA VAL A 445 -12.07 -18.39 -23.94
C VAL A 445 -11.20 -18.33 -25.19
N ASN A 446 -11.16 -17.18 -25.88
CA ASN A 446 -10.38 -17.03 -27.11
C ASN A 446 -8.86 -17.23 -26.88
N GLN A 447 -8.34 -16.86 -25.70
CA GLN A 447 -6.94 -17.03 -25.34
C GLN A 447 -6.61 -18.47 -24.91
N THR A 448 -7.42 -19.05 -24.01
CA THR A 448 -7.05 -20.26 -23.25
C THR A 448 -7.73 -21.54 -23.71
N ASN A 449 -8.92 -21.45 -24.33
CA ASN A 449 -9.71 -22.62 -24.71
C ASN A 449 -9.21 -23.22 -26.04
N GLN A 450 -9.11 -24.55 -26.06
CA GLN A 450 -8.67 -25.32 -27.24
C GLN A 450 -9.80 -26.10 -27.92
N ASN A 451 -10.99 -26.14 -27.29
CA ASN A 451 -12.14 -26.93 -27.72
C ASN A 451 -13.09 -26.16 -28.66
N LEU A 452 -13.08 -24.83 -28.61
CA LEU A 452 -13.98 -23.97 -29.37
C LEU A 452 -13.31 -23.34 -30.59
N ASP A 453 -14.11 -23.09 -31.63
CA ASP A 453 -13.65 -22.33 -32.80
C ASP A 453 -13.52 -20.84 -32.43
N LYS A 454 -12.26 -20.36 -32.42
CA LYS A 454 -11.92 -18.97 -32.14
C LYS A 454 -12.60 -17.96 -33.07
N ARG A 455 -12.98 -18.36 -34.29
CA ARG A 455 -13.72 -17.49 -35.22
C ARG A 455 -15.14 -17.22 -34.73
N VAL A 456 -15.80 -18.22 -34.16
CA VAL A 456 -17.14 -18.08 -33.58
C VAL A 456 -17.08 -17.17 -32.35
N VAL A 457 -16.13 -17.40 -31.45
CA VAL A 457 -15.95 -16.57 -30.25
C VAL A 457 -15.71 -15.11 -30.60
N LYS A 458 -14.84 -14.82 -31.60
CA LYS A 458 -14.60 -13.45 -32.07
C LYS A 458 -15.86 -12.79 -32.65
N ARG A 459 -16.67 -13.53 -33.41
CA ARG A 459 -17.95 -13.02 -33.94
C ARG A 459 -18.92 -12.70 -32.81
N ASP A 460 -18.97 -13.53 -31.78
CA ASP A 460 -19.85 -13.33 -30.64
C ASP A 460 -19.41 -12.11 -29.80
N VAL A 461 -18.10 -11.84 -29.67
CA VAL A 461 -17.59 -10.60 -29.06
C VAL A 461 -18.06 -9.36 -29.84
N ILE A 462 -17.91 -9.37 -31.17
CA ILE A 462 -18.36 -8.26 -32.04
C ILE A 462 -19.87 -8.04 -31.89
N TYR A 463 -20.64 -9.12 -31.92
CA TYR A 463 -22.09 -9.06 -31.78
C TYR A 463 -22.53 -8.47 -30.43
N LEU A 464 -21.89 -8.86 -29.32
CA LEU A 464 -22.20 -8.29 -28.01
C LEU A 464 -21.90 -6.78 -27.95
N GLN A 465 -20.83 -6.35 -28.61
CA GLN A 465 -20.46 -4.93 -28.69
C GLN A 465 -21.50 -4.13 -29.48
N GLU A 466 -21.87 -4.58 -30.67
CA GLU A 466 -22.92 -3.96 -31.50
C GLU A 466 -24.27 -3.91 -30.76
N TYR A 467 -24.63 -5.03 -30.12
CA TYR A 467 -25.89 -5.12 -29.38
C TYR A 467 -25.92 -4.17 -28.18
N TRP A 468 -24.82 -4.06 -27.43
CA TRP A 468 -24.67 -3.07 -26.36
C TRP A 468 -24.89 -1.65 -26.88
N GLN A 469 -24.13 -1.26 -27.91
CA GLN A 469 -24.11 0.09 -28.45
C GLN A 469 -25.47 0.53 -29.01
N GLU A 470 -26.13 -0.34 -29.76
CA GLU A 470 -27.37 0.01 -30.46
C GLU A 470 -28.62 -0.12 -29.58
N ASN A 471 -28.63 -1.03 -28.61
CA ASN A 471 -29.86 -1.39 -27.88
C ASN A 471 -29.81 -1.10 -26.39
N ILE A 472 -28.70 -1.40 -25.71
CA ILE A 472 -28.64 -1.39 -24.25
C ILE A 472 -28.11 -0.06 -23.70
N TYR A 473 -27.05 0.48 -24.29
CA TYR A 473 -26.45 1.74 -23.84
C TYR A 473 -27.44 2.91 -23.79
N PRO A 474 -28.26 3.18 -24.82
CA PRO A 474 -29.22 4.29 -24.79
C PRO A 474 -30.34 4.10 -23.76
N GLU A 475 -30.62 2.87 -23.34
CA GLU A 475 -31.60 2.54 -22.30
C GLU A 475 -31.00 2.76 -20.91
N GLN A 476 -29.77 2.28 -20.68
CA GLN A 476 -29.04 2.47 -19.43
C GLN A 476 -28.74 3.94 -19.15
N GLU A 477 -28.34 4.71 -20.16
CA GLU A 477 -28.06 6.15 -20.03
C GLU A 477 -29.28 6.92 -19.51
N LYS A 478 -30.48 6.61 -20.00
CA LYS A 478 -31.74 7.25 -19.56
C LYS A 478 -32.11 6.94 -18.11
N ASN A 479 -31.63 5.82 -17.59
CA ASN A 479 -31.91 5.37 -16.22
C ASN A 479 -30.92 5.92 -15.19
N LEU A 480 -29.88 6.64 -15.63
CA LEU A 480 -28.93 7.28 -14.72
C LEU A 480 -29.58 8.46 -14.00
N GLN A 481 -29.32 8.56 -12.70
CA GLN A 481 -29.66 9.75 -11.93
C GLN A 481 -28.67 10.87 -12.24
N GLU A 482 -29.18 11.99 -12.71
CA GLU A 482 -28.37 13.17 -13.01
C GLU A 482 -28.20 14.03 -11.75
N PHE A 483 -26.95 14.19 -11.30
CA PHE A 483 -26.59 15.16 -10.26
C PHE A 483 -26.06 16.41 -10.94
N LYS A 484 -26.73 17.55 -10.74
CA LYS A 484 -26.33 18.84 -11.31
C LYS A 484 -25.70 19.72 -10.24
N TYR A 485 -24.52 20.23 -10.54
CA TYR A 485 -23.90 21.31 -9.81
C TYR A 485 -23.74 22.50 -10.75
N SER A 486 -24.09 23.69 -10.28
CA SER A 486 -23.91 24.94 -11.02
C SER A 486 -23.16 25.94 -10.15
N ALA A 487 -22.16 26.58 -10.74
CA ALA A 487 -21.45 27.71 -10.14
C ALA A 487 -21.54 28.91 -11.10
N GLU A 488 -21.69 30.11 -10.55
CA GLU A 488 -21.65 31.36 -11.31
C GLU A 488 -20.31 32.05 -11.03
N ILE A 489 -19.60 32.43 -12.10
CA ILE A 489 -18.31 33.14 -12.02
C ILE A 489 -18.50 34.52 -12.65
N PRO A 490 -18.07 35.62 -12.00
CA PRO A 490 -18.17 36.96 -12.56
C PRO A 490 -17.45 37.07 -13.92
N THR A 491 -18.08 37.75 -14.89
CA THR A 491 -17.49 37.97 -16.23
C THR A 491 -16.11 38.64 -16.16
N THR A 492 -15.91 39.54 -15.21
CA THR A 492 -14.61 40.21 -14.98
C THR A 492 -13.49 39.24 -14.59
N GLU A 493 -13.81 38.18 -13.83
CA GLU A 493 -12.83 37.14 -13.47
C GLU A 493 -12.52 36.24 -14.66
N VAL A 494 -13.52 35.93 -15.48
CA VAL A 494 -13.35 35.17 -16.73
C VAL A 494 -12.48 35.93 -17.72
N GLU A 495 -12.74 37.23 -17.92
CA GLU A 495 -11.93 38.10 -18.78
C GLU A 495 -10.49 38.20 -18.29
N GLY A 496 -10.28 38.46 -16.98
CA GLY A 496 -8.95 38.50 -16.38
C GLY A 496 -8.19 37.18 -16.47
N PHE A 497 -8.88 36.04 -16.33
CA PHE A 497 -8.31 34.72 -16.57
C PHE A 497 -7.88 34.55 -18.03
N ASN A 498 -8.75 34.88 -18.98
CA ASN A 498 -8.44 34.76 -20.41
C ASN A 498 -7.27 35.65 -20.83
N ASP A 499 -7.20 36.90 -20.35
CA ASP A 499 -6.07 37.79 -20.57
C ASP A 499 -4.76 37.21 -20.01
N THR A 500 -4.83 36.61 -18.83
CA THR A 500 -3.68 35.97 -18.18
C THR A 500 -3.18 34.78 -19.00
N VAL A 501 -4.08 33.91 -19.48
CA VAL A 501 -3.74 32.74 -20.30
C VAL A 501 -3.18 33.15 -21.66
N MET A 502 -3.77 34.17 -22.31
CA MET A 502 -3.28 34.68 -23.59
C MET A 502 -1.86 35.25 -23.46
N ASN A 503 -1.54 35.92 -22.35
CA ASN A 503 -0.21 36.49 -22.12
C ASN A 503 0.83 35.45 -21.66
N ASN A 504 0.43 34.48 -20.84
CA ASN A 504 1.32 33.43 -20.34
C ASN A 504 0.57 32.09 -20.20
N PRO A 505 0.61 31.23 -21.22
CA PRO A 505 -0.15 29.98 -21.22
C PRO A 505 0.36 28.97 -20.18
N ILE A 506 1.58 29.13 -19.66
CA ILE A 506 2.14 28.24 -18.61
C ILE A 506 1.29 28.28 -17.32
N LEU A 507 0.62 29.41 -17.05
CA LEU A 507 -0.24 29.54 -15.87
C LEU A 507 -1.44 28.59 -15.93
N LEU A 508 -1.99 28.33 -17.12
CA LEU A 508 -3.05 27.34 -17.28
C LEU A 508 -2.55 25.93 -16.95
N ALA A 509 -1.35 25.59 -17.42
CA ALA A 509 -0.74 24.30 -17.11
C ALA A 509 -0.52 24.13 -15.59
N ASN A 510 -0.10 25.19 -14.90
CA ASN A 510 0.08 25.20 -13.45
C ASN A 510 -1.19 24.91 -12.65
N ILE A 511 -2.34 25.30 -13.19
CA ILE A 511 -3.64 25.10 -12.54
C ILE A 511 -4.19 23.72 -12.87
N CYS A 512 -3.99 23.24 -14.10
CA CYS A 512 -4.53 21.96 -14.56
C CYS A 512 -3.73 20.74 -14.09
N ILE A 513 -2.41 20.86 -13.93
CA ILE A 513 -1.52 19.75 -13.52
C ILE A 513 -1.02 19.99 -12.10
N ILE A 514 -1.14 18.98 -11.25
CA ILE A 514 -0.63 18.97 -9.88
C ILE A 514 0.74 18.29 -9.87
N PHE A 515 1.80 19.08 -9.81
CA PHE A 515 3.17 18.58 -9.87
C PHE A 515 4.03 19.03 -8.69
N LYS A 516 3.51 19.92 -7.83
CA LYS A 516 4.21 20.36 -6.61
C LYS A 516 3.83 19.47 -5.44
N VAL A 517 4.81 19.07 -4.65
CA VAL A 517 4.59 18.24 -3.45
C VAL A 517 3.52 18.85 -2.54
N LYS A 518 3.59 20.16 -2.29
CA LYS A 518 2.60 20.88 -1.46
C LYS A 518 1.16 20.82 -1.98
N ASP A 519 0.98 20.67 -3.29
CA ASP A 519 -0.34 20.63 -3.94
C ASP A 519 -0.81 19.17 -4.09
N MET A 520 0.12 18.20 -4.11
CA MET A 520 -0.18 16.76 -4.08
C MET A 520 -0.66 16.30 -2.70
N ILE A 521 -0.06 16.79 -1.60
CA ILE A 521 -0.39 16.37 -0.23
C ILE A 521 -1.90 16.50 0.06
N PRO A 522 -2.58 17.64 -0.22
CA PRO A 522 -4.02 17.76 0.02
C PRO A 522 -4.87 16.73 -0.74
N VAL A 523 -4.52 16.43 -1.99
CA VAL A 523 -5.20 15.39 -2.79
C VAL A 523 -5.01 14.01 -2.16
N MET A 524 -3.79 13.72 -1.70
CA MET A 524 -3.48 12.48 -1.02
C MET A 524 -4.17 12.38 0.35
N GLU A 525 -4.25 13.45 1.12
CA GLU A 525 -5.00 13.49 2.38
C GLU A 525 -6.49 13.23 2.17
N GLU A 526 -7.12 13.88 1.18
CA GLU A 526 -8.53 13.66 0.84
C GLU A 526 -8.78 12.22 0.40
N THR A 527 -7.88 11.67 -0.43
CA THR A 527 -7.91 10.26 -0.87
C THR A 527 -7.81 9.31 0.32
N SER A 528 -6.87 9.60 1.23
CA SER A 528 -6.64 8.81 2.44
C SER A 528 -7.82 8.87 3.40
N LYS A 529 -8.54 9.99 3.48
CA LYS A 529 -9.77 10.13 4.26
C LYS A 529 -10.97 9.39 3.65
N ASN A 530 -10.98 9.18 2.33
CA ASN A 530 -12.09 8.59 1.59
C ASN A 530 -11.68 7.34 0.75
N PRO A 531 -11.06 6.30 1.34
CA PRO A 531 -10.47 5.19 0.58
C PRO A 531 -11.50 4.40 -0.24
N LEU A 532 -12.74 4.28 0.26
CA LEU A 532 -13.81 3.55 -0.42
C LEU A 532 -14.15 4.14 -1.79
N ASN A 533 -14.00 5.46 -1.97
CA ASN A 533 -14.26 6.10 -3.25
C ASN A 533 -13.29 5.63 -4.34
N PHE A 534 -12.11 5.14 -3.98
CA PHE A 534 -11.09 4.72 -4.93
C PHE A 534 -10.89 3.20 -4.97
N MET A 535 -11.23 2.48 -3.89
CA MET A 535 -11.09 1.03 -3.79
C MET A 535 -12.30 0.25 -4.30
N CYS A 536 -13.48 0.87 -4.36
CA CYS A 536 -14.67 0.19 -4.88
C CYS A 536 -14.64 0.09 -6.42
N ASP A 537 -15.11 -1.06 -6.92
CA ASP A 537 -15.27 -1.29 -8.36
C ASP A 537 -16.28 -0.30 -8.96
N LYS A 538 -15.83 0.56 -9.89
CA LYS A 538 -16.69 1.43 -10.69
C LYS A 538 -16.81 0.89 -12.11
N ILE A 539 -18.00 0.93 -12.69
CA ILE A 539 -18.22 0.72 -14.12
C ILE A 539 -18.58 2.04 -14.78
N ILE A 540 -17.85 2.39 -15.82
CA ILE A 540 -18.10 3.53 -16.69
C ILE A 540 -18.94 3.02 -17.87
N LEU A 541 -20.10 3.63 -18.09
CA LEU A 541 -20.93 3.37 -19.26
C LEU A 541 -20.38 4.13 -20.46
N SER A 542 -19.78 3.41 -21.41
CA SER A 542 -19.35 3.97 -22.69
C SER A 542 -20.25 3.47 -23.82
N PRO A 543 -20.52 4.30 -24.85
CA PRO A 543 -21.33 3.91 -26.00
C PRO A 543 -20.82 2.64 -26.69
N ILE A 544 -19.50 2.45 -26.75
CA ILE A 544 -18.90 1.29 -27.40
C ILE A 544 -19.09 0.03 -26.54
N PHE A 545 -18.76 0.10 -25.25
CA PHE A 545 -18.88 -1.02 -24.31
C PHE A 545 -18.72 -0.55 -22.85
N PRO A 546 -19.32 -1.20 -21.83
CA PRO A 546 -19.05 -0.86 -20.44
C PRO A 546 -17.60 -1.20 -20.07
N ILE A 547 -16.98 -0.32 -19.27
CA ILE A 547 -15.57 -0.42 -18.91
C ILE A 547 -15.45 -0.38 -17.39
N LYS A 548 -14.74 -1.35 -16.79
CA LYS A 548 -14.35 -1.25 -15.38
C LYS A 548 -13.32 -0.12 -15.23
N ASN A 549 -13.39 0.63 -14.13
CA ASN A 549 -12.46 1.73 -13.86
C ASN A 549 -11.03 1.30 -14.18
N ILE A 550 -10.39 2.01 -15.10
CA ILE A 550 -9.11 1.60 -15.65
C ILE A 550 -8.05 1.90 -14.59
N GLU A 551 -7.42 0.84 -14.07
CA GLU A 551 -6.21 1.00 -13.27
C GLU A 551 -5.15 1.75 -14.08
N ILE A 552 -4.40 2.63 -13.42
CA ILE A 552 -3.33 3.40 -14.06
C ILE A 552 -2.36 2.45 -14.75
N ASN A 553 -2.21 2.60 -16.06
CA ASN A 553 -1.28 1.82 -16.86
C ASN A 553 0.13 2.41 -16.76
N PHE A 554 0.94 1.84 -15.89
CA PHE A 554 2.33 2.24 -15.70
C PHE A 554 3.29 1.69 -16.76
N GLU A 555 2.96 0.58 -17.42
CA GLU A 555 3.87 -0.09 -18.37
C GLU A 555 4.11 0.72 -19.64
N LYS A 556 3.13 1.54 -20.04
CA LYS A 556 3.17 2.34 -21.26
C LYS A 556 3.52 3.81 -21.02
N HIS A 557 3.58 4.26 -19.77
CA HIS A 557 3.68 5.67 -19.41
C HIS A 557 4.78 5.90 -18.36
N GLU A 558 6.02 6.06 -18.84
CA GLU A 558 7.21 6.26 -17.99
C GLU A 558 7.10 7.47 -17.06
N ILE A 559 6.44 8.55 -17.49
CA ILE A 559 6.22 9.74 -16.64
C ILE A 559 5.33 9.41 -15.44
N ASP A 560 4.38 8.50 -15.60
CA ASP A 560 3.52 8.08 -14.48
C ASP A 560 4.30 7.22 -13.48
N ASN A 561 5.38 6.54 -13.91
CA ASN A 561 6.32 5.92 -12.97
C ASN A 561 7.11 6.97 -12.17
N ILE A 562 7.50 8.09 -12.81
CA ILE A 562 8.14 9.19 -12.08
C ILE A 562 7.17 9.80 -11.06
N LEU A 563 5.91 10.04 -11.46
CA LEU A 563 4.86 10.50 -10.56
C LEU A 563 4.64 9.51 -9.40
N LYS A 564 4.61 8.21 -9.69
CA LYS A 564 4.51 7.17 -8.66
C LYS A 564 5.68 7.22 -7.68
N SER A 565 6.91 7.37 -8.18
CA SER A 565 8.10 7.53 -7.33
C SER A 565 8.03 8.79 -6.47
N GLN A 566 7.48 9.89 -6.98
CA GLN A 566 7.24 11.09 -6.16
C GLN A 566 6.20 10.83 -5.06
N VAL A 567 5.08 10.17 -5.38
CA VAL A 567 4.09 9.75 -4.39
C VAL A 567 4.73 8.86 -3.32
N GLU A 568 5.56 7.90 -3.70
CA GLU A 568 6.28 7.03 -2.78
C GLU A 568 7.29 7.81 -1.89
N LYS A 569 7.98 8.82 -2.44
CA LYS A 569 8.80 9.76 -1.66
C LYS A 569 7.93 10.52 -0.63
N ILE A 570 6.79 11.05 -1.06
CA ILE A 570 5.85 11.78 -0.19
C ILE A 570 5.31 10.87 0.91
N LEU A 571 4.93 9.63 0.61
CA LEU A 571 4.47 8.67 1.63
C LEU A 571 5.57 8.36 2.66
N LYS A 572 6.84 8.33 2.22
CA LYS A 572 7.98 8.11 3.12
C LYS A 572 8.25 9.32 4.02
N GLU A 573 8.15 10.53 3.48
CA GLU A 573 8.49 11.78 4.20
C GLU A 573 7.32 12.31 5.03
N TYR A 574 6.10 12.28 4.48
CA TYR A 574 4.88 12.88 5.02
C TYR A 574 3.81 11.82 5.36
N GLY A 575 4.20 10.54 5.48
CA GLY A 575 3.29 9.43 5.77
C GLY A 575 2.36 9.67 6.97
N TYR A 576 2.86 10.40 7.98
CA TYR A 576 2.12 10.78 9.18
C TYR A 576 0.89 11.67 8.91
N LYS A 577 0.80 12.33 7.74
CA LYS A 577 -0.36 13.16 7.36
C LYS A 577 -1.55 12.33 6.88
N PHE A 578 -1.30 11.11 6.41
CA PHE A 578 -2.31 10.27 5.78
C PHE A 578 -2.94 9.32 6.81
N LEU A 579 -4.27 9.32 6.89
CA LEU A 579 -5.04 8.57 7.90
C LEU A 579 -5.01 7.05 7.66
N ASN A 580 -5.08 6.66 6.40
CA ASN A 580 -5.06 5.27 5.94
C ASN A 580 -3.83 5.01 5.08
N ASP A 581 -3.19 3.85 5.30
CA ASP A 581 -2.15 3.32 4.42
C ASP A 581 -2.80 2.72 3.16
N ILE A 582 -2.47 3.29 2.01
CA ILE A 582 -3.10 2.99 0.71
C ILE A 582 -1.99 2.83 -0.32
N ASP A 583 -2.16 1.88 -1.25
CA ASP A 583 -1.22 1.63 -2.35
C ASP A 583 -0.95 2.92 -3.16
N SER A 584 0.32 3.19 -3.45
CA SER A 584 0.76 4.39 -4.18
C SER A 584 0.07 4.55 -5.53
N LYS A 585 -0.36 3.47 -6.18
CA LYS A 585 -1.12 3.51 -7.44
C LYS A 585 -2.49 4.17 -7.30
N ILE A 586 -3.13 4.03 -6.14
CA ILE A 586 -4.45 4.64 -5.88
C ILE A 586 -4.29 6.16 -5.78
N TYR A 587 -3.26 6.65 -5.08
CA TYR A 587 -2.95 8.07 -5.03
C TYR A 587 -2.64 8.65 -6.41
N VAL A 588 -1.87 7.94 -7.24
CA VAL A 588 -1.63 8.36 -8.64
C VAL A 588 -2.95 8.44 -9.43
N SER A 589 -3.86 7.50 -9.22
CA SER A 589 -5.19 7.52 -9.86
C SER A 589 -6.00 8.76 -9.46
N ALA A 590 -6.02 9.09 -8.17
CA ALA A 590 -6.69 10.28 -7.65
C ALA A 590 -6.09 11.58 -8.22
N ILE A 591 -4.76 11.65 -8.36
CA ILE A 591 -4.08 12.79 -8.98
C ILE A 591 -4.51 12.96 -10.45
N HIS A 592 -4.58 11.88 -11.23
CA HIS A 592 -5.08 11.95 -12.61
C HIS A 592 -6.57 12.32 -12.71
N GLU A 593 -7.40 11.87 -11.76
CA GLU A 593 -8.79 12.32 -11.65
C GLU A 593 -8.84 13.83 -11.44
N LYS A 594 -7.97 14.36 -10.56
CA LYS A 594 -7.87 15.79 -10.32
C LYS A 594 -7.37 16.59 -11.53
N TYR A 595 -6.43 16.05 -12.31
CA TYR A 595 -6.02 16.68 -13.58
C TYR A 595 -7.20 16.85 -14.54
N ARG A 596 -8.05 15.83 -14.67
CA ARG A 596 -9.22 15.87 -15.54
C ARG A 596 -10.27 16.85 -15.03
N GLU A 597 -10.53 16.87 -13.72
CA GLU A 597 -11.45 17.84 -13.10
C GLU A 597 -10.99 19.28 -13.35
N ASN A 598 -9.74 19.59 -13.03
CA ASN A 598 -9.19 20.94 -13.22
C ASN A 598 -9.29 21.35 -14.68
N ALA A 599 -8.87 20.49 -15.61
CA ALA A 599 -8.96 20.79 -17.04
C ALA A 599 -10.40 21.00 -17.51
N ASN A 600 -11.36 20.19 -17.08
CA ASN A 600 -12.77 20.39 -17.42
C ASN A 600 -13.29 21.76 -16.97
N ILE A 601 -12.85 22.26 -15.82
CA ILE A 601 -13.23 23.59 -15.32
C ILE A 601 -12.55 24.69 -16.13
N PHE A 602 -11.21 24.70 -16.15
CA PHE A 602 -10.45 25.85 -16.65
C PHE A 602 -10.41 25.96 -18.18
N ILE A 603 -10.48 24.84 -18.90
CA ILE A 603 -10.61 24.87 -20.37
C ILE A 603 -11.98 25.37 -20.79
N THR A 604 -13.03 25.07 -20.00
CA THR A 604 -14.38 25.58 -20.26
C THR A 604 -14.47 27.08 -20.02
N MET A 605 -13.73 27.62 -19.05
CA MET A 605 -13.64 29.07 -18.79
C MET A 605 -12.89 29.84 -19.90
N PHE A 606 -12.03 29.18 -20.67
CA PHE A 606 -11.33 29.81 -21.78
C PHE A 606 -12.28 30.03 -22.96
N ASN A 607 -12.48 31.29 -23.36
CA ASN A 607 -13.45 31.70 -24.38
C ASN A 607 -12.86 32.58 -25.50
N ARG A 608 -11.53 32.70 -25.57
CA ARG A 608 -10.80 33.45 -26.63
C ARG A 608 -10.18 32.52 -27.68
N GLU A 609 -10.82 31.38 -27.96
CA GLU A 609 -10.32 30.41 -28.94
C GLU A 609 -10.13 30.97 -30.34
N GLU A 610 -11.01 31.85 -30.84
CA GLU A 610 -10.88 32.48 -32.16
C GLU A 610 -9.63 33.37 -32.23
N GLU A 611 -9.41 34.21 -31.22
CA GLU A 611 -8.26 35.11 -31.16
C GLU A 611 -6.94 34.33 -31.05
N LEU A 612 -6.92 33.28 -30.23
CA LEU A 612 -5.76 32.41 -30.11
C LEU A 612 -5.46 31.65 -31.41
N TYR A 613 -6.52 31.24 -32.12
CA TYR A 613 -6.39 30.56 -33.40
C TYR A 613 -5.72 31.45 -34.46
N SER A 614 -6.17 32.71 -34.58
CA SER A 614 -5.54 33.69 -35.47
C SER A 614 -4.10 34.01 -35.07
N LEU A 615 -3.83 34.17 -33.76
CA LEU A 615 -2.47 34.39 -33.26
C LEU A 615 -1.53 33.24 -33.65
N LEU A 616 -1.98 31.99 -33.54
CA LEU A 616 -1.18 30.83 -33.91
C LEU A 616 -0.95 30.71 -35.42
N GLU A 617 -1.93 31.11 -36.24
CA GLU A 617 -1.75 31.20 -37.70
C GLU A 617 -0.60 32.14 -38.06
N GLU A 618 -0.53 33.30 -37.41
CA GLU A 618 0.55 34.28 -37.57
C GLU A 618 1.90 33.76 -37.05
N LEU A 619 1.93 33.21 -35.83
CA LEU A 619 3.17 32.73 -35.20
C LEU A 619 3.81 31.55 -35.94
N LEU A 620 3.00 30.69 -36.57
CA LEU A 620 3.48 29.51 -37.28
C LEU A 620 3.79 29.78 -38.76
N ASP A 621 3.43 30.95 -39.29
CA ASP A 621 3.54 31.32 -40.71
C ASP A 621 2.93 30.25 -41.65
N ARG A 622 1.71 29.80 -41.33
CA ARG A 622 0.99 28.75 -42.07
C ARG A 622 -0.48 29.07 -42.14
N SER A 623 -1.06 29.04 -43.35
CA SER A 623 -2.50 29.19 -43.50
C SER A 623 -3.25 28.01 -42.87
N LEU A 624 -4.16 28.33 -41.95
CA LEU A 624 -5.05 27.38 -41.29
C LEU A 624 -6.43 27.35 -41.97
N ILE A 625 -7.23 26.34 -41.67
CA ILE A 625 -8.65 26.31 -42.10
C ILE A 625 -9.35 27.54 -41.49
N PRO A 626 -10.09 28.35 -42.27
CA PRO A 626 -10.77 29.53 -41.74
C PRO A 626 -11.66 29.18 -40.55
N TYR A 627 -11.49 29.90 -39.45
CA TYR A 627 -12.25 29.65 -38.23
C TYR A 627 -13.75 29.89 -38.47
N GLU A 628 -14.56 28.89 -38.16
CA GLU A 628 -16.01 28.98 -38.17
C GLU A 628 -16.54 28.98 -36.74
N LYS A 629 -17.69 29.64 -36.51
CA LYS A 629 -18.34 29.69 -35.19
C LYS A 629 -18.59 28.29 -34.60
N ASN A 630 -18.75 27.28 -35.45
CA ASN A 630 -18.83 25.87 -35.06
C ASN A 630 -17.54 25.15 -35.46
N VAL A 631 -16.77 24.73 -34.46
CA VAL A 631 -15.55 23.93 -34.66
C VAL A 631 -15.89 22.61 -35.35
N SER A 632 -15.15 22.27 -36.40
CA SER A 632 -15.26 21.01 -37.13
C SER A 632 -14.12 20.04 -36.78
N LEU A 633 -14.27 18.75 -37.10
CA LEU A 633 -13.19 17.77 -36.92
C LEU A 633 -11.92 18.16 -37.69
N GLY A 634 -12.05 18.82 -38.85
CA GLY A 634 -10.92 19.36 -39.60
C GLY A 634 -10.15 20.43 -38.81
N HIS A 635 -10.86 21.26 -38.04
CA HIS A 635 -10.26 22.28 -37.19
C HIS A 635 -9.34 21.68 -36.11
N LEU A 636 -9.78 20.61 -35.45
CA LEU A 636 -8.98 19.89 -34.45
C LEU A 636 -7.83 19.11 -35.10
N THR A 637 -8.13 18.28 -36.10
CA THR A 637 -7.16 17.33 -36.65
C THR A 637 -5.99 17.99 -37.38
N GLN A 638 -6.16 19.19 -37.93
CA GLN A 638 -5.04 19.94 -38.52
C GLN A 638 -4.02 20.40 -37.47
N LEU A 639 -4.43 20.60 -36.21
CA LEU A 639 -3.54 21.09 -35.15
C LEU A 639 -2.57 20.00 -34.66
N PHE A 640 -2.94 18.72 -34.78
CA PHE A 640 -2.06 17.61 -34.37
C PHE A 640 -0.71 17.65 -35.08
N PRO A 641 -0.61 17.61 -36.42
CA PRO A 641 0.69 17.65 -37.08
C PRO A 641 1.49 18.93 -36.77
N LEU A 642 0.82 20.07 -36.56
CA LEU A 642 1.47 21.32 -36.16
C LEU A 642 2.11 21.21 -34.77
N LEU A 643 1.35 20.74 -33.78
CA LEU A 643 1.85 20.46 -32.44
C LEU A 643 3.01 19.45 -32.47
N GLU A 644 2.87 18.37 -33.25
CA GLU A 644 3.93 17.37 -33.37
C GLU A 644 5.22 17.93 -34.02
N ILE A 645 5.12 18.89 -34.94
CA ILE A 645 6.27 19.57 -35.54
C ILE A 645 6.96 20.42 -34.48
N GLU A 646 6.20 21.20 -33.72
CA GLU A 646 6.76 22.11 -32.71
C GLU A 646 7.37 21.33 -31.52
N ILE A 647 6.77 20.21 -31.09
CA ILE A 647 7.39 19.32 -30.09
C ILE A 647 8.75 18.81 -30.58
N ARG A 648 8.85 18.42 -31.87
CA ARG A 648 10.14 17.99 -32.45
C ARG A 648 11.12 19.16 -32.54
N HIS A 649 10.65 20.37 -32.85
CA HIS A 649 11.48 21.56 -32.87
C HIS A 649 12.07 21.84 -31.49
N LEU A 650 11.23 21.84 -30.46
CA LEU A 650 11.65 21.97 -29.07
C LEU A 650 12.65 20.88 -28.68
N GLY A 651 12.36 19.60 -28.97
CA GLY A 651 13.26 18.48 -28.68
C GLY A 651 14.66 18.66 -29.27
N LYS A 652 14.76 19.15 -30.52
CA LYS A 652 16.05 19.43 -31.16
C LYS A 652 16.87 20.47 -30.40
N MET A 653 16.22 21.49 -29.81
CA MET A 653 16.91 22.52 -29.02
C MET A 653 17.59 21.92 -27.77
N PHE A 654 17.07 20.81 -27.25
CA PHE A 654 17.64 20.05 -26.13
C PHE A 654 18.50 18.84 -26.57
N GLY A 655 18.92 18.83 -27.84
CA GLY A 655 19.76 17.77 -28.41
C GLY A 655 19.07 16.40 -28.52
N ILE A 656 17.74 16.35 -28.48
CA ILE A 656 16.99 15.10 -28.68
C ILE A 656 16.83 14.83 -30.18
N VAL A 657 17.21 13.62 -30.59
CA VAL A 657 17.12 13.19 -31.98
C VAL A 657 15.65 13.00 -32.35
N PRO A 658 15.12 13.72 -33.36
CA PRO A 658 13.70 13.64 -33.73
C PRO A 658 13.36 12.39 -34.56
N PHE A 659 14.35 11.59 -34.93
CA PHE A 659 14.22 10.39 -35.76
C PHE A 659 14.41 9.11 -34.94
N LYS A 660 13.82 8.01 -35.37
CA LYS A 660 13.96 6.72 -34.68
C LYS A 660 15.41 6.25 -34.69
N GLU A 661 15.96 5.93 -33.53
CA GLU A 661 17.37 5.52 -33.40
C GLU A 661 17.57 4.02 -33.65
N ASN A 662 17.01 3.53 -34.76
CA ASN A 662 17.19 2.16 -35.26
C ASN A 662 17.71 2.23 -36.69
N ARG A 663 18.73 1.41 -37.01
CA ARG A 663 19.31 1.27 -38.37
C ARG A 663 18.25 1.02 -39.46
N GLU A 664 17.15 0.37 -39.13
CA GLU A 664 16.09 0.05 -40.10
C GLU A 664 15.02 1.16 -40.23
N GLU A 665 14.91 2.06 -39.26
CA GLU A 665 13.82 3.06 -39.19
C GLU A 665 14.29 4.51 -39.06
N TYR A 666 15.59 4.80 -39.20
CA TYR A 666 16.19 6.13 -38.98
C TYR A 666 15.63 7.27 -39.85
N PHE A 667 14.95 6.95 -40.94
CA PHE A 667 14.27 7.93 -41.80
C PHE A 667 12.85 8.29 -41.33
N LYS A 668 12.33 7.60 -40.31
CA LYS A 668 11.03 7.88 -39.69
C LYS A 668 11.21 8.77 -38.47
N PHE A 669 10.28 9.71 -38.27
CA PHE A 669 10.23 10.50 -37.05
C PHE A 669 9.92 9.63 -35.82
N LYS A 670 10.49 10.00 -34.67
CA LYS A 670 10.02 9.52 -33.36
C LYS A 670 8.60 10.00 -33.12
N ASP A 671 7.90 9.22 -32.31
CA ASP A 671 6.61 9.61 -31.79
C ASP A 671 6.78 10.85 -30.88
N PRO A 672 5.92 11.88 -31.00
CA PRO A 672 5.99 13.09 -30.18
C PRO A 672 5.95 12.79 -28.67
N SER A 673 5.19 11.77 -28.25
CA SER A 673 5.14 11.37 -26.84
C SER A 673 6.49 10.88 -26.33
N SER A 674 7.31 10.24 -27.18
CA SER A 674 8.67 9.82 -26.80
C SER A 674 9.61 11.01 -26.62
N ILE A 675 9.47 12.04 -27.46
CA ILE A 675 10.29 13.26 -27.34
C ILE A 675 9.91 14.03 -26.07
N LEU A 676 8.60 14.19 -25.81
CA LEU A 676 8.12 14.80 -24.56
C LEU A 676 8.61 14.03 -23.33
N ARG A 677 8.60 12.69 -23.38
CA ARG A 677 9.12 11.86 -22.30
C ARG A 677 10.60 12.11 -22.04
N GLU A 678 11.43 12.09 -23.08
CA GLU A 678 12.87 12.40 -22.94
C GLU A 678 13.10 13.83 -22.41
N LEU A 679 12.30 14.81 -22.82
CA LEU A 679 12.39 16.18 -22.29
C LEU A 679 12.05 16.25 -20.79
N ILE A 680 10.89 15.69 -20.42
CA ILE A 680 10.39 15.71 -19.04
C ILE A 680 11.35 14.95 -18.11
N ASP A 681 11.83 13.77 -18.56
CA ASP A 681 12.78 12.96 -17.79
C ASP A 681 14.12 13.70 -17.60
N LYS A 682 14.69 14.32 -18.63
CA LYS A 682 15.90 15.14 -18.50
C LYS A 682 15.73 16.28 -17.49
N ILE A 683 14.62 17.02 -17.60
CA ILE A 683 14.32 18.14 -16.69
C ILE A 683 14.18 17.64 -15.25
N TYR A 684 13.48 16.52 -15.06
CA TYR A 684 13.30 15.94 -13.75
C TYR A 684 14.62 15.43 -13.16
N GLN A 685 15.47 14.75 -13.96
CA GLN A 685 16.78 14.29 -13.50
C GLN A 685 17.72 15.43 -13.10
N GLU A 686 17.63 16.59 -13.77
CA GLU A 686 18.45 17.76 -13.46
C GLU A 686 17.95 18.54 -12.22
N LEU A 687 16.63 18.60 -12.01
CA LEU A 687 16.04 19.49 -10.99
C LEU A 687 15.39 18.75 -9.80
N ASP A 688 15.29 17.42 -9.86
CA ASP A 688 14.46 16.56 -8.99
C ASP A 688 13.02 17.10 -8.79
N SER A 689 12.50 17.79 -9.81
CA SER A 689 11.25 18.53 -9.74
C SER A 689 10.66 18.79 -11.13
N PHE A 690 9.34 18.87 -11.18
CA PHE A 690 8.57 19.21 -12.39
C PHE A 690 8.20 20.69 -12.48
N GLU A 691 8.58 21.50 -11.49
CA GLU A 691 8.12 22.90 -11.38
C GLU A 691 8.53 23.79 -12.56
N SER A 692 9.59 23.43 -13.27
CA SER A 692 10.11 24.21 -14.39
C SER A 692 9.42 23.90 -15.73
N ALA A 693 8.63 22.82 -15.83
CA ALA A 693 8.02 22.36 -17.07
C ALA A 693 6.55 21.86 -16.95
N PRO A 694 5.67 22.59 -16.25
CA PRO A 694 4.27 22.21 -16.07
C PRO A 694 3.53 22.09 -17.42
N GLU A 695 3.89 22.90 -18.41
CA GLU A 695 3.28 22.87 -19.73
C GLU A 695 3.65 21.61 -20.53
N LEU A 696 4.86 21.06 -20.34
CA LEU A 696 5.22 19.79 -20.99
C LEU A 696 4.42 18.63 -20.41
N LEU A 697 4.19 18.63 -19.09
CA LEU A 697 3.30 17.68 -18.43
C LEU A 697 1.86 17.83 -18.92
N PHE A 698 1.36 19.07 -19.04
CA PHE A 698 0.03 19.34 -19.58
C PHE A 698 -0.13 18.73 -20.98
N VAL A 699 0.80 19.02 -21.89
CA VAL A 699 0.77 18.49 -23.25
C VAL A 699 0.87 16.97 -23.24
N TYR A 700 1.79 16.39 -22.47
CA TYR A 700 1.94 14.95 -22.37
C TYR A 700 0.66 14.26 -21.87
N HIS A 701 0.14 14.69 -20.72
CA HIS A 701 -0.99 14.03 -20.09
C HIS A 701 -2.27 14.17 -20.91
N PHE A 702 -2.56 15.36 -21.43
CA PHE A 702 -3.83 15.56 -22.13
C PHE A 702 -3.81 15.14 -23.60
N MET A 703 -2.68 15.26 -24.30
CA MET A 703 -2.61 14.89 -25.71
C MET A 703 -2.26 13.42 -25.93
N TYR A 704 -1.42 12.80 -25.08
CA TYR A 704 -0.77 11.52 -25.39
C TYR A 704 -0.86 10.44 -24.31
N ASN A 705 -1.22 10.78 -23.06
CA ASN A 705 -1.29 9.80 -21.97
C ASN A 705 -2.68 9.17 -21.84
N SER A 706 -2.76 7.83 -21.90
CA SER A 706 -4.00 7.06 -21.79
C SER A 706 -4.62 7.04 -20.40
N ASN A 707 -3.84 7.36 -19.36
CA ASN A 707 -4.33 7.54 -18.00
C ASN A 707 -5.07 8.88 -17.78
N SER A 708 -5.08 9.76 -18.79
CA SER A 708 -5.75 11.07 -18.77
C SER A 708 -6.71 11.22 -19.96
N PHE A 709 -6.52 12.20 -20.85
CA PHE A 709 -7.48 12.43 -21.94
C PHE A 709 -7.08 11.82 -23.28
N ASN A 710 -5.77 11.65 -23.54
CA ASN A 710 -5.22 11.04 -24.74
C ASN A 710 -5.82 11.57 -26.06
N ILE A 711 -6.10 12.89 -26.12
CA ILE A 711 -6.94 13.51 -27.15
C ILE A 711 -6.49 13.15 -28.56
N ARG A 712 -5.18 13.16 -28.81
CA ARG A 712 -4.63 12.87 -30.14
C ARG A 712 -4.99 11.46 -30.58
N ASN A 713 -4.74 10.45 -29.75
CA ASN A 713 -4.99 9.06 -30.14
C ASN A 713 -6.49 8.71 -30.14
N GLU A 714 -7.26 9.21 -29.18
CA GLU A 714 -8.71 8.97 -29.17
C GLU A 714 -9.39 9.57 -30.41
N CYS A 715 -8.97 10.79 -30.81
CA CYS A 715 -9.51 11.46 -32.00
C CYS A 715 -9.07 10.78 -33.31
N VAL A 716 -7.76 10.54 -33.50
CA VAL A 716 -7.22 9.94 -34.75
C VAL A 716 -7.77 8.53 -34.99
N HIS A 717 -8.04 7.78 -33.92
CA HIS A 717 -8.64 6.44 -34.02
C HIS A 717 -10.16 6.43 -34.03
N GLY A 718 -10.82 7.61 -34.04
CA GLY A 718 -12.27 7.72 -34.12
C GLY A 718 -13.00 7.15 -32.90
N ARG A 719 -12.41 7.27 -31.71
CA ARG A 719 -13.01 6.83 -30.44
C ARG A 719 -13.73 7.94 -29.68
N ASP A 720 -13.17 9.15 -29.67
CA ASP A 720 -13.73 10.33 -28.96
C ASP A 720 -13.27 11.64 -29.62
N TYR A 721 -13.79 12.79 -29.16
CA TYR A 721 -13.48 14.14 -29.67
C TYR A 721 -13.85 14.34 -31.15
N ILE A 722 -14.94 13.71 -31.59
CA ILE A 722 -15.40 13.73 -32.99
C ILE A 722 -16.48 14.79 -33.22
N GLU A 723 -17.36 15.01 -32.24
CA GLU A 723 -18.48 15.95 -32.33
C GLU A 723 -18.86 16.57 -30.97
N GLY A 724 -19.75 17.56 -31.01
CA GLY A 724 -20.35 18.19 -29.84
C GLY A 724 -19.36 18.85 -28.88
N TYR A 725 -19.68 18.77 -27.57
CA TYR A 725 -18.85 19.33 -26.52
C TYR A 725 -17.44 18.73 -26.49
N ARG A 726 -17.31 17.40 -26.69
CA ARG A 726 -16.00 16.73 -26.68
C ARG A 726 -15.12 17.27 -27.81
N LEU A 727 -15.63 17.44 -29.02
CA LEU A 727 -14.86 18.07 -30.11
C LEU A 727 -14.38 19.49 -29.75
N SER A 728 -15.27 20.33 -29.21
CA SER A 728 -14.92 21.69 -28.79
C SER A 728 -13.84 21.70 -27.71
N PHE A 729 -13.98 20.83 -26.70
CA PHE A 729 -12.99 20.65 -25.65
C PHE A 729 -11.63 20.19 -26.21
N GLY A 730 -11.64 19.14 -27.04
CA GLY A 730 -10.42 18.61 -27.68
C GLY A 730 -9.71 19.67 -28.53
N PHE A 731 -10.47 20.50 -29.26
CA PHE A 731 -9.97 21.65 -30.00
C PHE A 731 -9.28 22.67 -29.09
N LYS A 732 -9.96 23.14 -28.03
CA LYS A 732 -9.38 24.11 -27.09
C LYS A 732 -8.10 23.60 -26.44
N VAL A 733 -8.10 22.36 -25.95
CA VAL A 733 -6.91 21.76 -25.33
C VAL A 733 -5.75 21.66 -26.33
N THR A 734 -6.03 21.21 -27.56
CA THR A 734 -4.98 21.08 -28.59
C THR A 734 -4.42 22.44 -29.00
N LEU A 735 -5.29 23.45 -29.11
CA LEU A 735 -4.92 24.83 -29.43
C LEU A 735 -4.01 25.43 -28.35
N LEU A 736 -4.40 25.27 -27.09
CA LEU A 736 -3.62 25.73 -25.94
C LEU A 736 -2.31 24.95 -25.79
N ALA A 737 -2.31 23.64 -26.03
CA ALA A 737 -1.11 22.81 -26.04
C ALA A 737 -0.10 23.29 -27.10
N LEU A 738 -0.57 23.58 -28.31
CA LEU A 738 0.26 24.14 -29.38
C LEU A 738 0.83 25.51 -28.97
N TYR A 739 0.00 26.39 -28.41
CA TYR A 739 0.45 27.69 -27.94
C TYR A 739 1.50 27.60 -26.83
N MET A 740 1.34 26.68 -25.87
CA MET A 740 2.33 26.45 -24.82
C MET A 740 3.70 26.07 -25.36
N ILE A 741 3.76 25.18 -26.37
CA ILE A 741 5.03 24.75 -26.97
C ILE A 741 5.68 25.90 -27.75
N VAL A 742 4.91 26.62 -28.59
CA VAL A 742 5.41 27.77 -29.35
C VAL A 742 5.92 28.87 -28.41
N TYR A 743 5.18 29.15 -27.35
CA TYR A 743 5.56 30.12 -26.32
C TYR A 743 6.88 29.71 -25.63
N ARG A 744 7.03 28.43 -25.24
CA ARG A 744 8.26 27.90 -24.65
C ARG A 744 9.47 28.03 -25.59
N ILE A 745 9.31 27.71 -26.88
CA ILE A 745 10.37 27.87 -27.90
C ILE A 745 10.80 29.34 -27.98
N THR A 746 9.83 30.26 -28.05
CA THR A 746 10.08 31.71 -28.13
C THR A 746 10.86 32.22 -26.91
N LEU A 747 10.51 31.76 -25.71
CA LEU A 747 11.24 32.10 -24.48
C LEU A 747 12.70 31.63 -24.52
N ILE A 748 12.94 30.39 -24.96
CA ILE A 748 14.30 29.84 -25.04
C ILE A 748 15.13 30.59 -26.08
N GLN A 749 14.57 30.84 -27.27
CA GLN A 749 15.26 31.60 -28.32
C GLN A 749 15.60 33.03 -27.87
N SER A 750 14.69 33.68 -27.15
CA SER A 750 14.91 35.01 -26.59
C SER A 750 16.01 35.00 -25.51
N ALA A 751 16.10 33.94 -24.70
CA ALA A 751 17.15 33.78 -23.70
C ALA A 751 18.53 33.50 -24.32
N ILE A 752 18.58 32.67 -25.37
CA ILE A 752 19.82 32.39 -26.11
C ILE A 752 20.34 33.67 -26.76
N SER A 753 19.47 34.43 -27.44
CA SER A 753 19.85 35.69 -28.09
C SER A 753 20.43 36.71 -27.10
N LYS A 754 19.86 36.81 -25.89
CA LYS A 754 20.36 37.69 -24.83
C LYS A 754 21.71 37.26 -24.23
N ASN A 755 22.07 35.98 -24.32
CA ASN A 755 23.35 35.46 -23.85
C ASN A 755 24.45 35.56 -24.92
N GLU A 756 24.10 35.74 -26.20
CA GLU A 756 25.07 35.99 -27.28
C GLU A 756 25.46 37.47 -27.39
N ASP A 757 24.64 38.39 -26.85
CA ASP A 757 24.87 39.84 -26.80
C ASP A 757 25.62 40.33 -25.54
N ASN A 758 25.94 39.43 -24.60
CA ASN A 758 26.77 39.66 -23.40
C ASN A 758 28.08 38.87 -23.49
#